data_AF-A0A959NSA0-F1
#
_entry.id   AF-A0A959NSA0-F1
#
_cell.length_a   1.000
_cell.length_b   1.000
_cell.length_c   1.000
_cell.angle_alpha   90.00
_cell.angle_beta   90.00
_cell.angle_gamma   90.00
#
_symmetry.space_group_name_H-M   'P 1'
#
loop_
_entity.id
_entity.type
_entity.pdbx_description
1 polymer ?
#
loop_
_entity_poly.entity_id
_entity_poly.type
_entity_poly.pdbx_seq_one_letter_code
_entity_poly.pdbx_strand_id
1 'polypeptide(L)'
;MLNFIKVKITFVSMLIFTLLIFNAVSLIAQKSLKIISPNGGEKLQANTWQGISWIYNDVDKINISYSVDGGNNWEVIERNINSEIGTISWKVPLLLNQNVKIKIEDTKGVIFDISDNYFTIIKEYSLKGSLQKISKINATYKILPLGNSITYDNRANDTRQVGDKKGYRDSLYNLLSNAGYNFVFKGSEHSGGNFLPAGYDNNAGFPGIKDDQLATLMKTGRRNQPQHGIDVQITPGPYLDIYPADIVLLHIGTNGNDAFDGTSADDVEEILDEIKRYEDSTNTSITVILARIIDRVPNATYVNTFNNNVEAMALDRVNNPSNDAYPDKIVMIDMQDSADINYTIDPFGTIGNGITGDMSDYLHPNDKGYAKMAEVWFNAITEILPGKPVIVEQPKSKSTIENSSVNFDVSVTGTSPFSYQWQKNGSDISDATQAILTLENISALDDSSKIKCIVSNSYGSVTSKEATLYVTGENDRVTVGLQALYTFEENDGIIIFDKSNKIPVLNLEIEDTTKSKWIPYGIKLTEPNLISSILQPQRIYDVCTETNEITLEAWITPKNLTQTGPARIMTFSQDGDNRNFTLGQSGNKYSVRLRTTETNNNGQPELLTFSGLVDTTLSHIVFVRDSMGSAKFYVNGFEESSQTIAGDFSNWDSTYSFG
;
A
#
# COMPACT_ATOMS: atom_id res chain seq x y z
N MET A 1 23.56 23.34 12.95
CA MET A 1 24.56 23.02 11.90
C MET A 1 23.84 22.83 10.58
N LEU A 2 23.84 23.89 9.77
CA LEU A 2 22.82 24.15 8.76
C LEU A 2 23.57 24.56 7.48
N ASN A 3 23.30 23.91 6.34
CA ASN A 3 24.17 23.99 5.16
C ASN A 3 23.80 25.07 4.14
N PHE A 4 22.64 25.70 4.26
CA PHE A 4 22.19 26.80 3.41
C PHE A 4 21.24 27.67 4.25
N ILE A 5 21.30 28.98 4.12
CA ILE A 5 20.28 29.87 4.68
C ILE A 5 20.00 30.90 3.58
N LYS A 6 18.74 31.07 3.18
CA LYS A 6 18.20 32.34 2.66
C LYS A 6 17.30 32.91 3.75
N VAL A 7 17.19 34.23 3.91
CA VAL A 7 16.39 34.86 5.00
C VAL A 7 15.45 35.90 4.43
N LYS A 8 14.22 35.97 4.97
CA LYS A 8 13.29 37.08 4.75
C LYS A 8 12.39 37.30 5.97
N ILE A 9 12.03 38.56 6.19
CA ILE A 9 11.02 38.98 7.17
C ILE A 9 9.94 39.77 6.43
N THR A 10 8.67 39.33 6.45
CA THR A 10 7.55 39.88 5.65
C THR A 10 6.34 40.19 6.53
N PHE A 11 5.39 41.02 6.08
CA PHE A 11 4.10 41.24 6.76
C PHE A 11 2.96 41.22 5.75
N VAL A 12 1.86 40.52 6.07
CA VAL A 12 0.64 40.48 5.25
C VAL A 12 -0.58 40.39 6.15
N SER A 13 -1.50 41.36 6.02
CA SER A 13 -2.87 41.23 6.49
C SER A 13 -3.66 40.25 5.60
N MET A 14 -4.30 39.29 6.27
CA MET A 14 -4.96 38.07 5.78
C MET A 14 -5.86 38.19 4.52
N LEU A 15 -5.83 37.13 3.66
CA LEU A 15 -6.82 36.63 2.65
C LEU A 15 -6.04 35.84 1.55
N ILE A 16 -6.38 34.67 0.98
CA ILE A 16 -7.44 33.62 1.05
C ILE A 16 -6.70 32.25 0.86
N PHE A 17 -6.92 31.19 1.64
CA PHE A 17 -7.96 30.14 1.43
C PHE A 17 -8.35 29.44 2.76
N THR A 18 -9.60 28.96 2.81
CA THR A 18 -10.37 28.24 3.86
C THR A 18 -9.66 27.19 4.75
N LEU A 19 -10.14 26.76 5.94
CA LEU A 19 -10.96 27.28 7.07
C LEU A 19 -11.36 26.06 7.96
N LEU A 20 -11.10 26.07 9.28
CA LEU A 20 -12.03 25.65 10.36
C LEU A 20 -11.41 25.78 11.76
N ILE A 21 -12.26 25.90 12.80
CA ILE A 21 -11.91 26.28 14.18
C ILE A 21 -12.43 25.23 15.17
N PHE A 22 -11.66 24.87 16.21
CA PHE A 22 -12.18 24.41 17.51
C PHE A 22 -11.26 24.81 18.68
N ASN A 23 -11.78 24.71 19.91
CA ASN A 23 -11.22 25.35 21.11
C ASN A 23 -10.30 24.47 21.97
N ALA A 24 -9.17 25.06 22.37
CA ALA A 24 -8.57 25.08 23.73
C ALA A 24 -7.72 23.91 24.32
N VAL A 25 -6.74 24.36 25.14
CA VAL A 25 -6.10 23.76 26.33
C VAL A 25 -4.67 23.15 26.22
N SER A 26 -3.70 23.91 26.77
CA SER A 26 -2.51 23.54 27.57
C SER A 26 -1.58 22.37 27.15
N LEU A 27 -0.30 22.69 26.90
CA LEU A 27 0.78 21.72 26.68
C LEU A 27 1.64 21.50 27.94
N ILE A 28 1.22 20.51 28.74
CA ILE A 28 2.13 19.69 29.56
C ILE A 28 2.90 18.76 28.61
N ALA A 29 4.09 18.28 28.97
CA ALA A 29 4.83 17.29 28.19
C ALA A 29 3.92 16.09 27.83
N GLN A 30 3.51 16.00 26.57
CA GLN A 30 2.36 15.20 26.19
C GLN A 30 2.77 13.73 26.09
N LYS A 31 2.09 12.89 26.88
CA LYS A 31 2.14 11.43 26.75
C LYS A 31 1.73 11.05 25.32
N SER A 32 2.45 10.13 24.68
CA SER A 32 2.19 9.79 23.28
C SER A 32 2.38 8.31 22.99
N LEU A 33 1.76 7.87 21.90
CA LEU A 33 1.95 6.57 21.25
C LEU A 33 2.16 6.82 19.76
N LYS A 34 2.90 5.95 19.07
CA LYS A 34 2.92 5.90 17.61
C LYS A 34 3.13 4.48 17.09
N ILE A 35 2.29 4.02 16.17
CA ILE A 35 2.41 2.77 15.43
C ILE A 35 3.57 2.87 14.44
N ILE A 36 4.35 1.79 14.33
CA ILE A 36 5.46 1.66 13.38
C ILE A 36 5.10 0.66 12.28
N SER A 37 4.45 -0.46 12.62
CA SER A 37 3.91 -1.42 11.66
C SER A 37 2.78 -2.26 12.30
N PRO A 38 1.76 -2.70 11.54
CA PRO A 38 1.42 -2.26 10.19
C PRO A 38 0.88 -0.82 10.22
N ASN A 39 1.42 0.03 9.36
CA ASN A 39 1.14 1.48 9.35
C ASN A 39 0.58 1.98 8.00
N GLY A 40 0.42 1.09 7.02
CA GLY A 40 -0.35 1.29 5.81
C GLY A 40 0.39 0.92 4.53
N GLY A 41 -0.36 0.37 3.57
CA GLY A 41 0.15 -0.16 2.30
C GLY A 41 0.61 -1.62 2.36
N GLU A 42 0.78 -2.21 3.55
CA GLU A 42 1.16 -3.62 3.68
C GLU A 42 0.06 -4.58 3.18
N LYS A 43 0.46 -5.78 2.79
CA LYS A 43 -0.43 -6.92 2.54
C LYS A 43 -0.14 -7.99 3.58
N LEU A 44 -1.05 -8.17 4.53
CA LEU A 44 -0.94 -9.14 5.61
C LEU A 44 -1.68 -10.41 5.24
N GLN A 45 -1.08 -11.57 5.46
CA GLN A 45 -1.75 -12.85 5.22
C GLN A 45 -2.78 -13.13 6.33
N ALA A 46 -4.00 -13.47 5.93
CA ALA A 46 -5.08 -13.89 6.79
C ALA A 46 -4.72 -15.17 7.57
N ASN A 47 -5.15 -15.26 8.83
CA ASN A 47 -4.93 -16.41 9.72
C ASN A 47 -3.46 -16.71 10.11
N THR A 48 -2.49 -15.84 9.76
CA THR A 48 -1.09 -15.96 10.22
C THR A 48 -0.74 -14.96 11.32
N TRP A 49 0.45 -15.13 11.91
CA TRP A 49 0.95 -14.27 12.98
C TRP A 49 1.77 -13.12 12.40
N GLN A 50 1.25 -11.90 12.54
CA GLN A 50 1.91 -10.66 12.14
C GLN A 50 2.41 -9.89 13.38
N GLY A 51 3.60 -9.30 13.28
CA GLY A 51 4.07 -8.34 14.29
C GLY A 51 3.36 -7.00 14.18
N ILE A 52 2.83 -6.51 15.30
CA ILE A 52 2.41 -5.11 15.49
C ILE A 52 3.46 -4.44 16.38
N SER A 53 4.03 -3.32 15.94
CA SER A 53 5.07 -2.58 16.67
C SER A 53 4.77 -1.09 16.81
N TRP A 54 5.26 -0.49 17.89
CA TRP A 54 5.01 0.90 18.26
C TRP A 54 6.17 1.52 19.05
N ILE A 55 6.13 2.84 19.19
CA ILE A 55 6.91 3.63 20.13
C ILE A 55 5.98 4.41 21.06
N TYR A 56 6.47 4.82 22.24
CA TYR A 56 5.67 5.48 23.27
C TYR A 56 6.47 6.54 24.05
N ASN A 57 5.76 7.43 24.73
CA ASN A 57 6.31 8.39 25.69
C ASN A 57 5.38 8.51 26.90
N ASP A 58 5.87 8.16 28.09
CA ASP A 58 5.19 8.28 29.39
C ASP A 58 3.74 7.70 29.42
N VAL A 59 3.49 6.66 28.64
CA VAL A 59 2.30 5.79 28.74
C VAL A 59 2.78 4.48 29.36
N ASP A 60 2.20 4.04 30.48
CA ASP A 60 2.56 2.78 31.15
C ASP A 60 1.97 1.56 30.41
N LYS A 61 0.67 1.60 30.11
CA LYS A 61 -0.05 0.47 29.50
C LYS A 61 -0.96 0.87 28.36
N ILE A 62 -1.07 -0.03 27.39
CA ILE A 62 -1.90 0.14 26.19
C ILE A 62 -2.87 -1.02 25.96
N ASN A 63 -3.94 -0.71 25.23
CA ASN A 63 -4.77 -1.66 24.51
C ASN A 63 -4.43 -1.58 23.02
N ILE A 64 -4.56 -2.69 22.32
CA ILE A 64 -4.36 -2.78 20.87
C ILE A 64 -5.65 -3.32 20.25
N SER A 65 -6.12 -2.68 19.18
CA SER A 65 -7.32 -3.06 18.44
C SER A 65 -7.09 -2.95 16.95
N TYR A 66 -7.90 -3.64 16.15
CA TYR A 66 -7.93 -3.50 14.69
C TYR A 66 -9.33 -3.13 14.21
N SER A 67 -9.40 -2.56 13.01
CA SER A 67 -10.64 -2.24 12.32
C SER A 67 -10.57 -2.75 10.90
N VAL A 68 -11.70 -3.24 10.38
CA VAL A 68 -11.87 -3.77 9.01
C VAL A 68 -12.88 -2.97 8.20
N ASP A 69 -13.35 -1.84 8.73
CA ASP A 69 -14.29 -0.94 8.06
C ASP A 69 -13.75 0.49 7.99
N GLY A 70 -12.42 0.62 7.99
CA GLY A 70 -11.71 1.89 7.89
C GLY A 70 -11.63 2.71 9.17
N GLY A 71 -12.04 2.16 10.31
CA GLY A 71 -11.99 2.78 11.64
C GLY A 71 -13.35 3.08 12.28
N ASN A 72 -14.46 2.58 11.71
CA ASN A 72 -15.80 2.81 12.24
C ASN A 72 -16.12 1.88 13.42
N ASN A 73 -15.73 0.60 13.32
CA ASN A 73 -15.78 -0.38 14.41
C ASN A 73 -14.38 -0.93 14.71
N TRP A 74 -14.14 -1.28 15.98
CA TRP A 74 -12.84 -1.72 16.48
C TRP A 74 -12.97 -3.03 17.26
N GLU A 75 -12.24 -4.05 16.83
CA GLU A 75 -12.08 -5.33 17.51
C GLU A 75 -10.78 -5.36 18.32
N VAL A 76 -10.87 -5.84 19.56
CA VAL A 76 -9.74 -5.86 20.49
C VAL A 76 -8.79 -7.00 20.15
N ILE A 77 -7.51 -6.70 19.99
CA ILE A 77 -6.45 -7.70 19.89
C ILE A 77 -5.99 -8.12 21.29
N GLU A 78 -5.62 -7.15 22.12
CA GLU A 78 -5.03 -7.39 23.44
C GLU A 78 -5.18 -6.14 24.33
N ARG A 79 -5.15 -6.31 25.66
CA ARG A 79 -5.37 -5.23 26.65
C ARG A 79 -4.32 -5.16 27.75
N ASN A 80 -4.12 -3.95 28.28
CA ASN A 80 -3.24 -3.68 29.43
C ASN A 80 -1.78 -4.13 29.27
N ILE A 81 -1.28 -4.15 28.02
CA ILE A 81 0.11 -4.50 27.67
C ILE A 81 1.03 -3.41 28.20
N ASN A 82 2.20 -3.75 28.76
CA ASN A 82 3.21 -2.72 29.04
C ASN A 82 3.72 -2.14 27.70
N SER A 83 3.63 -0.82 27.56
CA SER A 83 4.07 -0.09 26.37
C SER A 83 5.56 -0.31 26.06
N GLU A 84 6.38 -0.61 27.08
CA GLU A 84 7.83 -0.83 26.97
C GLU A 84 8.20 -2.04 26.11
N ILE A 85 7.27 -2.97 25.90
CA ILE A 85 7.49 -4.17 25.08
C ILE A 85 7.69 -3.79 23.61
N GLY A 86 7.07 -2.69 23.16
CA GLY A 86 7.23 -2.12 21.80
C GLY A 86 6.70 -2.97 20.64
N THR A 87 6.30 -4.23 20.87
CA THR A 87 5.73 -5.11 19.85
C THR A 87 4.89 -6.25 20.44
N ILE A 88 3.90 -6.75 19.69
CA ILE A 88 3.23 -8.05 19.92
C ILE A 88 3.08 -8.83 18.63
N SER A 89 2.93 -10.15 18.74
CA SER A 89 2.40 -10.98 17.65
C SER A 89 0.88 -11.01 17.70
N TRP A 90 0.22 -10.60 16.62
CA TRP A 90 -1.22 -10.67 16.42
C TRP A 90 -1.55 -11.74 15.39
N LYS A 91 -2.55 -12.58 15.66
CA LYS A 91 -3.09 -13.49 14.65
C LYS A 91 -4.09 -12.74 13.77
N VAL A 92 -3.69 -12.43 12.54
CA VAL A 92 -4.50 -11.72 11.55
C VAL A 92 -5.82 -12.50 11.34
N PRO A 93 -6.99 -11.84 11.36
CA PRO A 93 -8.27 -12.54 11.19
C PRO A 93 -8.40 -13.14 9.80
N LEU A 94 -9.29 -14.13 9.68
CA LEU A 94 -9.63 -14.76 8.40
C LEU A 94 -10.68 -13.93 7.65
N LEU A 95 -10.35 -12.66 7.37
CA LEU A 95 -11.24 -11.73 6.68
C LEU A 95 -10.48 -10.92 5.62
N LEU A 96 -10.78 -11.17 4.35
CA LEU A 96 -10.27 -10.41 3.22
C LEU A 96 -10.76 -8.96 3.28
N ASN A 97 -9.85 -7.99 3.32
CA ASN A 97 -10.25 -6.59 3.45
C ASN A 97 -9.11 -5.62 3.06
N GLN A 98 -9.42 -4.53 2.35
CA GLN A 98 -8.46 -3.52 1.89
C GLN A 98 -8.40 -2.25 2.76
N ASN A 99 -9.32 -2.11 3.72
CA ASN A 99 -9.53 -0.91 4.54
C ASN A 99 -9.15 -1.16 6.01
N VAL A 100 -8.10 -1.95 6.25
CA VAL A 100 -7.74 -2.40 7.60
C VAL A 100 -6.82 -1.37 8.27
N LYS A 101 -7.05 -1.14 9.57
CA LYS A 101 -6.22 -0.28 10.43
C LYS A 101 -5.95 -0.93 11.78
N ILE A 102 -4.82 -0.61 12.40
CA ILE A 102 -4.56 -0.83 13.83
C ILE A 102 -4.83 0.47 14.59
N LYS A 103 -5.28 0.35 15.84
CA LYS A 103 -5.28 1.40 16.85
C LYS A 103 -4.52 0.89 18.07
N ILE A 104 -3.65 1.73 18.62
CA ILE A 104 -3.08 1.57 19.96
C ILE A 104 -3.57 2.72 20.83
N GLU A 105 -3.95 2.45 22.07
CA GLU A 105 -4.46 3.47 22.99
C GLU A 105 -4.04 3.18 24.43
N ASP A 106 -3.89 4.21 25.27
CA ASP A 106 -3.72 4.01 26.71
C ASP A 106 -4.95 3.34 27.33
N THR A 107 -4.84 2.84 28.56
CA THR A 107 -5.95 2.12 29.22
C THR A 107 -7.22 2.94 29.43
N LYS A 108 -7.18 4.26 29.19
CA LYS A 108 -8.33 5.19 29.24
C LYS A 108 -8.84 5.62 27.87
N GLY A 109 -8.16 5.28 26.77
CA GLY A 109 -8.52 5.70 25.40
C GLY A 109 -8.27 7.19 25.10
N VAL A 110 -7.50 7.88 25.94
CA VAL A 110 -7.22 9.33 25.86
C VAL A 110 -6.00 9.63 24.99
N ILE A 111 -4.96 8.80 25.10
CA ILE A 111 -3.75 8.88 24.29
C ILE A 111 -3.79 7.70 23.33
N PHE A 112 -3.86 7.95 22.03
CA PHE A 112 -3.94 6.89 21.03
C PHE A 112 -3.21 7.25 19.75
N ASP A 113 -2.95 6.24 18.94
CA ASP A 113 -2.52 6.37 17.55
C ASP A 113 -3.25 5.33 16.67
N ILE A 114 -3.36 5.61 15.37
CA ILE A 114 -4.06 4.80 14.38
C ILE A 114 -3.20 4.73 13.12
N SER A 115 -3.10 3.56 12.48
CA SER A 115 -2.28 3.36 11.25
C SER A 115 -2.50 4.49 10.22
N ASP A 116 -1.40 5.09 9.76
CA ASP A 116 -1.39 6.27 8.89
C ASP A 116 -2.23 6.04 7.61
N ASN A 117 -2.04 4.90 6.94
CA ASN A 117 -2.86 4.46 5.80
C ASN A 117 -3.52 3.09 6.05
N TYR A 118 -4.44 2.69 5.16
CA TYR A 118 -4.98 1.33 5.16
C TYR A 118 -3.93 0.32 4.74
N PHE A 119 -3.91 -0.84 5.39
CA PHE A 119 -3.27 -2.05 4.90
C PHE A 119 -4.33 -3.07 4.48
N THR A 120 -3.94 -4.04 3.67
CA THR A 120 -4.84 -5.08 3.16
C THR A 120 -4.60 -6.39 3.89
N ILE A 121 -5.65 -7.03 4.41
CA ILE A 121 -5.61 -8.46 4.73
C ILE A 121 -5.92 -9.21 3.43
N ILE A 122 -4.94 -9.94 2.94
CA ILE A 122 -5.03 -10.86 1.81
C ILE A 122 -5.08 -12.30 2.30
N LYS A 123 -5.60 -13.21 1.49
CA LYS A 123 -5.40 -14.64 1.67
C LYS A 123 -4.25 -15.01 0.75
N GLU A 124 -3.06 -15.21 1.31
CA GLU A 124 -1.99 -15.85 0.55
C GLU A 124 -2.31 -17.35 0.54
N TYR A 125 -2.77 -17.81 -0.62
CA TYR A 125 -2.93 -19.22 -0.92
C TYR A 125 -1.52 -19.79 -1.03
N SER A 126 -1.15 -20.71 -0.14
CA SER A 126 0.12 -21.41 -0.23
C SER A 126 0.06 -22.38 -1.42
N LEU A 127 0.34 -21.84 -2.61
CA LEU A 127 0.47 -22.63 -3.84
C LEU A 127 1.76 -23.44 -3.74
N LYS A 128 1.66 -24.76 -3.95
CA LYS A 128 2.82 -25.66 -3.98
C LYS A 128 2.95 -26.26 -5.39
N GLY A 129 4.14 -26.73 -5.75
CA GLY A 129 4.41 -27.32 -7.06
C GLY A 129 4.92 -26.31 -8.10
N SER A 130 4.54 -26.50 -9.36
CA SER A 130 5.16 -25.86 -10.52
C SER A 130 4.53 -24.50 -10.87
N LEU A 131 5.03 -23.43 -10.25
CA LEU A 131 4.59 -22.04 -10.50
C LEU A 131 5.14 -21.43 -11.81
N GLN A 132 5.36 -22.25 -12.84
CA GLN A 132 5.82 -21.76 -14.15
C GLN A 132 4.68 -21.09 -14.90
N LYS A 133 4.85 -19.80 -15.25
CA LYS A 133 3.82 -19.07 -16.00
C LYS A 133 3.64 -19.62 -17.42
N ILE A 134 2.39 -19.68 -17.89
CA ILE A 134 2.03 -20.14 -19.23
C ILE A 134 2.55 -19.13 -20.28
N SER A 135 3.41 -19.60 -21.17
CA SER A 135 4.12 -18.79 -22.18
C SER A 135 3.29 -18.49 -23.44
N LYS A 136 1.99 -18.20 -23.28
CA LYS A 136 1.11 -17.77 -24.39
C LYS A 136 0.81 -16.27 -24.32
N ILE A 137 1.17 -15.54 -25.37
CA ILE A 137 0.91 -14.10 -25.53
C ILE A 137 -0.39 -13.90 -26.31
N ASN A 138 -1.30 -13.04 -25.81
CA ASN A 138 -2.55 -12.63 -26.47
C ASN A 138 -3.46 -13.78 -26.93
N ALA A 139 -3.40 -14.93 -26.26
CA ALA A 139 -4.23 -16.09 -26.55
C ALA A 139 -5.52 -16.11 -25.68
N THR A 140 -6.55 -16.79 -26.18
CA THR A 140 -7.67 -17.25 -25.35
C THR A 140 -7.23 -18.53 -24.62
N TYR A 141 -7.15 -18.48 -23.29
CA TYR A 141 -6.82 -19.67 -22.47
C TYR A 141 -7.99 -20.65 -22.43
N LYS A 142 -7.73 -21.92 -22.75
CA LYS A 142 -8.73 -22.99 -22.65
C LYS A 142 -8.71 -23.57 -21.23
N ILE A 143 -9.74 -23.33 -20.44
CA ILE A 143 -9.84 -23.83 -19.06
C ILE A 143 -10.81 -24.99 -19.02
N LEU A 144 -10.42 -26.14 -18.46
CA LEU A 144 -11.26 -27.33 -18.29
C LEU A 144 -11.60 -27.53 -16.81
N PRO A 145 -12.81 -27.16 -16.34
CA PRO A 145 -13.29 -27.50 -15.00
C PRO A 145 -13.60 -29.00 -14.96
N LEU A 146 -12.75 -29.80 -14.32
CA LEU A 146 -12.78 -31.27 -14.35
C LEU A 146 -13.08 -31.82 -12.95
N GLY A 147 -14.04 -32.75 -12.85
CA GLY A 147 -14.35 -33.35 -11.56
C GLY A 147 -15.72 -34.01 -11.47
N ASN A 148 -16.36 -33.89 -10.30
CA ASN A 148 -17.60 -34.57 -9.98
C ASN A 148 -18.82 -33.62 -9.86
N SER A 149 -19.80 -33.98 -9.03
CA SER A 149 -21.01 -33.20 -8.75
C SER A 149 -20.74 -31.80 -8.18
N ILE A 150 -19.61 -31.56 -7.52
CA ILE A 150 -19.21 -30.24 -7.00
C ILE A 150 -18.79 -29.31 -8.16
N THR A 151 -18.09 -29.84 -9.17
CA THR A 151 -17.74 -29.07 -10.39
C THR A 151 -18.96 -28.76 -11.25
N TYR A 152 -19.90 -29.69 -11.37
CA TYR A 152 -21.15 -29.51 -12.12
C TYR A 152 -22.18 -28.65 -11.38
N ASP A 153 -22.17 -28.66 -10.04
CA ASP A 153 -23.22 -28.20 -9.13
C ASP A 153 -24.53 -29.00 -9.22
N ASN A 154 -24.46 -30.31 -8.99
CA ASN A 154 -25.64 -31.19 -8.93
C ASN A 154 -25.64 -32.07 -7.67
N ARG A 155 -26.43 -31.66 -6.68
CA ARG A 155 -26.65 -32.34 -5.40
C ARG A 155 -27.70 -33.45 -5.47
N ALA A 156 -27.85 -34.24 -4.40
CA ALA A 156 -28.86 -35.28 -4.33
C ALA A 156 -30.28 -34.69 -4.32
N ASN A 157 -31.21 -35.28 -5.09
CA ASN A 157 -32.60 -34.81 -5.24
C ASN A 157 -32.73 -33.35 -5.73
N ASP A 158 -31.76 -32.83 -6.48
CA ASP A 158 -31.75 -31.41 -6.88
C ASP A 158 -32.78 -31.05 -7.95
N THR A 159 -33.84 -30.36 -7.53
CA THR A 159 -34.96 -29.91 -8.37
C THR A 159 -34.68 -28.62 -9.16
N ARG A 160 -33.51 -27.98 -8.97
CA ARG A 160 -33.06 -26.82 -9.77
C ARG A 160 -32.99 -27.17 -11.26
N GLN A 161 -33.23 -26.19 -12.13
CA GLN A 161 -33.03 -26.37 -13.57
C GLN A 161 -31.52 -26.46 -13.86
N VAL A 162 -31.14 -27.09 -14.97
CA VAL A 162 -29.72 -27.19 -15.40
C VAL A 162 -29.08 -25.81 -15.57
N GLY A 163 -29.87 -24.81 -16.01
CA GLY A 163 -29.44 -23.42 -16.10
C GLY A 163 -29.07 -22.77 -14.75
N ASP A 164 -29.58 -23.29 -13.63
CA ASP A 164 -29.32 -22.75 -12.28
C ASP A 164 -28.13 -23.43 -11.56
N LYS A 165 -27.60 -24.51 -12.16
CA LYS A 165 -26.51 -25.35 -11.62
C LYS A 165 -25.15 -24.80 -12.03
N LYS A 166 -24.75 -23.69 -11.42
CA LYS A 166 -23.62 -22.85 -11.85
C LYS A 166 -22.32 -23.12 -11.09
N GLY A 167 -22.41 -23.61 -9.84
CA GLY A 167 -21.26 -23.91 -8.99
C GLY A 167 -20.27 -22.74 -8.83
N TYR A 168 -19.00 -23.06 -8.62
CA TYR A 168 -17.93 -22.05 -8.53
C TYR A 168 -17.66 -21.35 -9.88
N ARG A 169 -18.14 -21.90 -11.01
CA ARG A 169 -17.79 -21.44 -12.36
C ARG A 169 -18.34 -20.05 -12.66
N ASP A 170 -19.52 -19.69 -12.14
CA ASP A 170 -20.09 -18.33 -12.23
C ASP A 170 -19.20 -17.29 -11.55
N SER A 171 -18.90 -17.45 -10.26
CA SER A 171 -17.99 -16.53 -9.55
C SER A 171 -16.60 -16.49 -10.18
N LEU A 172 -16.07 -17.63 -10.63
CA LEU A 172 -14.76 -17.70 -11.29
C LEU A 172 -14.75 -16.98 -12.64
N TYR A 173 -15.81 -17.12 -13.45
CA TYR A 173 -15.98 -16.40 -14.70
C TYR A 173 -15.92 -14.89 -14.47
N ASN A 174 -16.65 -14.40 -13.47
CA ASN A 174 -16.71 -12.98 -13.14
C ASN A 174 -15.35 -12.45 -12.66
N LEU A 175 -14.65 -13.20 -11.80
CA LEU A 175 -13.30 -12.82 -11.32
C LEU A 175 -12.28 -12.72 -12.47
N LEU A 176 -12.19 -13.75 -13.33
CA LEU A 176 -11.27 -13.76 -14.48
C LEU A 176 -11.58 -12.67 -15.50
N SER A 177 -12.87 -12.45 -15.79
CA SER A 177 -13.33 -11.41 -16.72
C SER A 177 -13.02 -10.00 -16.20
N ASN A 178 -13.28 -9.74 -14.92
CA ASN A 178 -12.97 -8.45 -14.28
C ASN A 178 -11.47 -8.17 -14.19
N ALA A 179 -10.64 -9.20 -14.04
CA ALA A 179 -9.18 -9.08 -14.12
C ALA A 179 -8.68 -8.79 -15.55
N GLY A 180 -9.51 -9.08 -16.57
CA GLY A 180 -9.23 -8.84 -17.99
C GLY A 180 -8.57 -10.01 -18.71
N TYR A 181 -8.67 -11.24 -18.20
CA TYR A 181 -8.17 -12.42 -18.89
C TYR A 181 -9.11 -12.85 -20.02
N ASN A 182 -8.52 -13.27 -21.15
CA ASN A 182 -9.24 -13.85 -22.27
C ASN A 182 -9.22 -15.38 -22.14
N PHE A 183 -10.37 -16.00 -21.88
CA PHE A 183 -10.47 -17.46 -21.64
C PHE A 183 -11.81 -18.01 -22.13
N VAL A 184 -11.89 -19.34 -22.26
CA VAL A 184 -13.13 -20.10 -22.48
C VAL A 184 -13.14 -21.35 -21.62
N PHE A 185 -14.31 -21.72 -21.10
CA PHE A 185 -14.48 -23.03 -20.45
C PHE A 185 -14.68 -24.16 -21.47
N LYS A 186 -14.18 -25.34 -21.14
CA LYS A 186 -14.17 -26.56 -21.95
C LYS A 186 -14.84 -27.73 -21.22
N GLY A 187 -15.21 -28.74 -22.01
CA GLY A 187 -15.82 -29.99 -21.57
C GLY A 187 -17.13 -30.29 -22.29
N SER A 188 -17.67 -31.48 -22.05
CA SER A 188 -18.87 -32.07 -22.66
C SER A 188 -20.17 -31.75 -21.93
N GLU A 189 -20.07 -31.36 -20.67
CA GLU A 189 -21.21 -31.09 -19.81
C GLU A 189 -21.58 -29.61 -19.86
N HIS A 190 -22.87 -29.31 -19.73
CA HIS A 190 -23.40 -27.95 -19.81
C HIS A 190 -24.30 -27.69 -18.60
N SER A 191 -23.95 -26.70 -17.77
CA SER A 191 -24.78 -26.28 -16.63
C SER A 191 -24.44 -24.86 -16.17
N GLY A 192 -25.43 -24.14 -15.63
CA GLY A 192 -25.28 -22.76 -15.14
C GLY A 192 -25.63 -21.66 -16.15
N GLY A 193 -26.16 -22.00 -17.32
CA GLY A 193 -26.45 -21.07 -18.42
C GLY A 193 -27.52 -19.97 -18.16
N ASN A 194 -28.17 -19.94 -16.99
CA ASN A 194 -28.99 -18.78 -16.58
C ASN A 194 -28.14 -17.66 -15.95
N PHE A 195 -26.89 -17.95 -15.59
CA PHE A 195 -25.94 -17.04 -14.92
C PHE A 195 -24.67 -16.83 -15.75
N LEU A 196 -24.14 -17.91 -16.33
CA LEU A 196 -22.98 -17.87 -17.24
C LEU A 196 -23.40 -17.41 -18.65
N PRO A 197 -22.60 -16.56 -19.32
CA PRO A 197 -22.86 -16.20 -20.72
C PRO A 197 -22.82 -17.41 -21.66
N ALA A 198 -23.51 -17.31 -22.79
CA ALA A 198 -23.59 -18.40 -23.77
C ALA A 198 -22.19 -18.91 -24.20
N GLY A 199 -21.95 -20.21 -24.03
CA GLY A 199 -20.66 -20.85 -24.32
C GLY A 199 -19.67 -20.89 -23.15
N TYR A 200 -20.03 -20.35 -21.98
CA TYR A 200 -19.27 -20.48 -20.71
C TYR A 200 -19.90 -21.48 -19.72
N ASP A 201 -21.02 -22.10 -20.06
CA ASP A 201 -21.66 -23.17 -19.28
C ASP A 201 -20.98 -24.55 -19.43
N ASN A 202 -20.07 -24.69 -20.41
CA ASN A 202 -19.24 -25.88 -20.65
C ASN A 202 -18.43 -26.26 -19.39
N ASN A 203 -18.40 -27.55 -19.06
CA ASN A 203 -17.56 -28.12 -18.01
C ASN A 203 -17.36 -29.64 -18.22
N ALA A 204 -16.54 -30.25 -17.36
CA ALA A 204 -16.35 -31.70 -17.27
C ALA A 204 -16.56 -32.18 -15.82
N GLY A 205 -17.59 -31.64 -15.16
CA GLY A 205 -18.07 -32.14 -13.88
C GLY A 205 -19.07 -33.26 -14.09
N PHE A 206 -18.81 -34.47 -13.60
CA PHE A 206 -19.72 -35.61 -13.80
C PHE A 206 -20.36 -36.01 -12.47
N PRO A 207 -21.66 -35.71 -12.23
CA PRO A 207 -22.30 -36.01 -10.96
C PRO A 207 -22.22 -37.49 -10.58
N GLY A 208 -21.79 -37.76 -9.35
CA GLY A 208 -21.57 -39.11 -8.82
C GLY A 208 -20.43 -39.90 -9.47
N ILE A 209 -19.56 -39.28 -10.28
CA ILE A 209 -18.35 -39.97 -10.78
C ILE A 209 -17.33 -40.09 -9.66
N LYS A 210 -16.64 -41.23 -9.63
CA LYS A 210 -15.43 -41.45 -8.86
C LYS A 210 -14.17 -41.04 -9.64
N ASP A 211 -13.05 -41.02 -8.94
CA ASP A 211 -11.68 -40.92 -9.43
C ASP A 211 -11.33 -42.02 -10.44
N ASP A 212 -11.46 -43.31 -10.10
CA ASP A 212 -11.22 -44.47 -10.99
C ASP A 212 -12.02 -44.37 -12.32
N GLN A 213 -13.28 -43.96 -12.21
CA GLN A 213 -14.20 -43.77 -13.33
C GLN A 213 -13.84 -42.54 -14.17
N LEU A 214 -13.28 -41.50 -13.56
CA LEU A 214 -12.82 -40.31 -14.27
C LEU A 214 -11.51 -40.58 -15.01
N ALA A 215 -10.57 -41.34 -14.43
CA ALA A 215 -9.39 -41.85 -15.12
C ALA A 215 -9.79 -42.67 -16.36
N THR A 216 -10.72 -43.62 -16.19
CA THR A 216 -11.28 -44.41 -17.30
C THR A 216 -11.91 -43.52 -18.38
N LEU A 217 -12.68 -42.50 -17.99
CA LEU A 217 -13.31 -41.57 -18.92
C LEU A 217 -12.29 -40.71 -19.67
N MET A 218 -11.28 -40.19 -18.99
CA MET A 218 -10.20 -39.42 -19.62
C MET A 218 -9.48 -40.26 -20.69
N LYS A 219 -9.20 -41.53 -20.38
CA LYS A 219 -8.44 -42.47 -21.22
C LYS A 219 -9.21 -43.07 -22.40
N THR A 220 -10.52 -43.24 -22.27
CA THR A 220 -11.34 -44.01 -23.24
C THR A 220 -12.50 -43.24 -23.85
N GLY A 221 -12.86 -42.09 -23.26
CA GLY A 221 -14.10 -41.38 -23.56
C GLY A 221 -15.38 -42.07 -23.07
N ARG A 222 -15.26 -43.12 -22.25
CA ARG A 222 -16.37 -43.93 -21.75
C ARG A 222 -16.49 -43.83 -20.23
N ARG A 223 -17.71 -43.66 -19.75
CA ARG A 223 -18.04 -43.66 -18.31
C ARG A 223 -18.78 -44.94 -17.96
N ASN A 224 -18.13 -45.80 -17.18
CA ASN A 224 -18.76 -46.95 -16.55
C ASN A 224 -19.61 -46.49 -15.36
N GLN A 225 -20.86 -46.94 -15.28
CA GLN A 225 -21.72 -46.77 -14.10
C GLN A 225 -22.11 -48.15 -13.52
N PRO A 226 -21.29 -48.73 -12.62
CA PRO A 226 -21.51 -50.10 -12.12
C PRO A 226 -22.85 -50.30 -11.42
N GLN A 227 -23.38 -49.28 -10.74
CA GLN A 227 -24.66 -49.33 -10.04
C GLN A 227 -25.88 -49.39 -10.97
N HIS A 228 -25.70 -49.11 -12.27
CA HIS A 228 -26.76 -49.17 -13.28
C HIS A 228 -26.48 -50.18 -14.40
N GLY A 229 -25.26 -50.73 -14.47
CA GLY A 229 -24.86 -51.67 -15.53
C GLY A 229 -24.74 -51.02 -16.91
N ILE A 230 -24.57 -49.69 -16.97
CA ILE A 230 -24.50 -48.93 -18.22
C ILE A 230 -23.08 -48.39 -18.40
N ASP A 231 -22.52 -48.67 -19.57
CA ASP A 231 -21.28 -48.07 -20.07
C ASP A 231 -21.64 -47.06 -21.17
N VAL A 232 -21.41 -45.77 -20.88
CA VAL A 232 -21.84 -44.64 -21.71
C VAL A 232 -20.64 -44.01 -22.41
N GLN A 233 -20.66 -43.95 -23.75
CA GLN A 233 -19.71 -43.14 -24.51
C GLN A 233 -20.07 -41.64 -24.34
N ILE A 234 -19.14 -40.87 -23.79
CA ILE A 234 -19.25 -39.41 -23.61
C ILE A 234 -18.51 -38.68 -24.74
N THR A 235 -17.30 -39.13 -25.06
CA THR A 235 -16.48 -38.65 -26.19
C THR A 235 -16.07 -39.83 -27.08
N PRO A 236 -15.90 -39.68 -28.41
CA PRO A 236 -15.57 -40.79 -29.31
C PRO A 236 -14.16 -41.42 -29.12
N GLY A 237 -13.36 -40.89 -28.20
CA GLY A 237 -12.02 -41.33 -27.84
C GLY A 237 -11.57 -40.62 -26.56
N PRO A 238 -10.26 -40.61 -26.23
CA PRO A 238 -9.73 -39.94 -25.05
C PRO A 238 -10.23 -38.50 -24.92
N TYR A 239 -10.50 -38.07 -23.70
CA TYR A 239 -11.34 -36.90 -23.46
C TYR A 239 -10.67 -35.58 -23.91
N LEU A 240 -9.37 -35.43 -23.67
CA LEU A 240 -8.60 -34.24 -24.06
C LEU A 240 -8.37 -34.13 -25.58
N ASP A 241 -8.36 -35.25 -26.30
CA ASP A 241 -8.31 -35.27 -27.77
C ASP A 241 -9.53 -34.54 -28.38
N ILE A 242 -10.64 -34.48 -27.65
CA ILE A 242 -11.91 -33.83 -28.05
C ILE A 242 -12.11 -32.47 -27.37
N TYR A 243 -11.74 -32.36 -26.09
CA TYR A 243 -11.84 -31.13 -25.29
C TYR A 243 -10.45 -30.65 -24.83
N PRO A 244 -9.58 -30.20 -25.75
CA PRO A 244 -8.21 -29.80 -25.43
C PRO A 244 -8.19 -28.56 -24.55
N ALA A 245 -7.36 -28.61 -23.50
CA ALA A 245 -7.20 -27.59 -22.48
C ALA A 245 -5.79 -26.98 -22.51
N ASP A 246 -5.65 -25.82 -21.87
CA ASP A 246 -4.40 -25.18 -21.50
C ASP A 246 -4.22 -25.20 -19.97
N ILE A 247 -5.34 -25.11 -19.25
CA ILE A 247 -5.44 -25.23 -17.79
C ILE A 247 -6.51 -26.28 -17.47
N VAL A 248 -6.20 -27.23 -16.59
CA VAL A 248 -7.18 -28.17 -16.02
C VAL A 248 -7.39 -27.79 -14.55
N LEU A 249 -8.65 -27.63 -14.12
CA LEU A 249 -9.02 -27.41 -12.73
C LEU A 249 -9.55 -28.73 -12.18
N LEU A 250 -8.73 -29.51 -11.47
CA LEU A 250 -9.06 -30.87 -11.07
C LEU A 250 -9.52 -30.92 -9.60
N HIS A 251 -10.79 -31.31 -9.39
CA HIS A 251 -11.39 -31.56 -8.08
C HIS A 251 -12.20 -32.86 -8.10
N ILE A 252 -11.60 -33.93 -7.58
CA ILE A 252 -12.13 -35.30 -7.62
C ILE A 252 -11.72 -36.07 -6.35
N GLY A 253 -12.36 -37.22 -6.09
CA GLY A 253 -12.14 -38.07 -4.90
C GLY A 253 -13.30 -38.09 -3.91
N THR A 254 -14.17 -37.07 -3.94
CA THR A 254 -15.31 -36.93 -3.01
C THR A 254 -16.28 -38.12 -3.00
N ASN A 255 -16.35 -38.90 -4.08
CA ASN A 255 -17.26 -40.04 -4.25
C ASN A 255 -16.58 -41.42 -4.12
N GLY A 256 -15.25 -41.47 -3.87
CA GLY A 256 -14.53 -42.72 -3.67
C GLY A 256 -15.09 -43.50 -2.48
N ASN A 257 -15.23 -44.82 -2.60
CA ASN A 257 -15.55 -45.67 -1.43
C ASN A 257 -14.29 -45.94 -0.59
N ASP A 258 -13.15 -45.67 -1.19
CA ASP A 258 -11.84 -46.27 -0.95
C ASP A 258 -10.97 -45.30 -0.11
N ALA A 259 -11.59 -44.20 0.31
CA ALA A 259 -11.24 -43.31 1.41
C ALA A 259 -10.96 -44.01 2.77
N PHE A 260 -11.13 -45.32 2.85
CA PHE A 260 -10.82 -46.13 4.04
C PHE A 260 -9.48 -46.88 3.96
N ASP A 261 -8.84 -47.03 2.80
CA ASP A 261 -7.61 -47.83 2.65
C ASP A 261 -6.37 -47.10 2.09
N GLY A 262 -6.56 -45.95 1.43
CA GLY A 262 -5.47 -45.07 0.98
C GLY A 262 -5.07 -45.21 -0.49
N THR A 263 -5.75 -46.05 -1.27
CA THR A 263 -5.47 -46.29 -2.72
C THR A 263 -5.90 -45.16 -3.65
N SER A 264 -6.82 -44.29 -3.23
CA SER A 264 -7.45 -43.26 -4.08
C SER A 264 -6.54 -42.10 -4.55
N ALA A 265 -5.28 -42.03 -4.11
CA ALA A 265 -4.31 -41.10 -4.72
C ALA A 265 -3.80 -41.63 -6.07
N ASP A 266 -3.70 -42.96 -6.22
CA ASP A 266 -3.25 -43.64 -7.42
C ASP A 266 -4.25 -43.45 -8.58
N ASP A 267 -5.57 -43.45 -8.29
CA ASP A 267 -6.61 -43.14 -9.28
C ASP A 267 -6.54 -41.67 -9.78
N VAL A 268 -6.13 -40.74 -8.90
CA VAL A 268 -5.87 -39.34 -9.30
C VAL A 268 -4.58 -39.26 -10.13
N GLU A 269 -3.58 -40.08 -9.82
CA GLU A 269 -2.36 -40.21 -10.62
C GLU A 269 -2.66 -40.75 -12.03
N GLU A 270 -3.55 -41.74 -12.19
CA GLU A 270 -3.98 -42.19 -13.54
C GLU A 270 -4.65 -41.08 -14.37
N ILE A 271 -5.33 -40.11 -13.74
CA ILE A 271 -5.87 -38.92 -14.44
C ILE A 271 -4.73 -38.01 -14.92
N LEU A 272 -3.68 -37.84 -14.10
CA LEU A 272 -2.51 -37.04 -14.44
C LEU A 272 -1.68 -37.71 -15.55
N ASP A 273 -1.51 -39.03 -15.52
CA ASP A 273 -0.84 -39.80 -16.58
C ASP A 273 -1.55 -39.70 -17.92
N GLU A 274 -2.89 -39.61 -17.93
CA GLU A 274 -3.65 -39.40 -19.17
C GLU A 274 -3.53 -37.94 -19.68
N ILE A 275 -3.38 -36.95 -18.80
CA ILE A 275 -3.01 -35.58 -19.17
C ILE A 275 -1.60 -35.56 -19.78
N LYS A 276 -0.64 -36.23 -19.15
CA LYS A 276 0.75 -36.40 -19.62
C LYS A 276 0.80 -37.07 -21.00
N ARG A 277 0.04 -38.16 -21.20
CA ARG A 277 -0.11 -38.82 -22.52
C ARG A 277 -0.61 -37.85 -23.58
N TYR A 278 -1.60 -37.01 -23.25
CA TYR A 278 -2.09 -36.00 -24.18
C TYR A 278 -1.00 -34.95 -24.51
N GLU A 279 -0.27 -34.43 -23.51
CA GLU A 279 0.85 -33.49 -23.72
C GLU A 279 1.90 -34.07 -24.68
N ASP A 280 2.40 -35.28 -24.42
CA ASP A 280 3.44 -35.93 -25.23
C ASP A 280 2.96 -36.25 -26.65
N SER A 281 1.72 -36.75 -26.79
CA SER A 281 1.17 -37.13 -28.11
C SER A 281 0.80 -35.94 -28.99
N THR A 282 0.54 -34.76 -28.40
CA THR A 282 0.19 -33.53 -29.12
C THR A 282 1.29 -32.48 -29.17
N ASN A 283 2.40 -32.71 -28.47
CA ASN A 283 3.48 -31.74 -28.28
C ASN A 283 2.93 -30.40 -27.70
N THR A 284 2.05 -30.51 -26.71
CA THR A 284 1.47 -29.38 -25.98
C THR A 284 1.86 -29.43 -24.51
N SER A 285 1.58 -28.36 -23.77
CA SER A 285 1.74 -28.36 -22.31
C SER A 285 0.53 -27.77 -21.63
N ILE A 286 0.08 -28.44 -20.57
CA ILE A 286 -1.10 -28.16 -19.76
C ILE A 286 -0.64 -27.86 -18.34
N THR A 287 -1.19 -26.81 -17.73
CA THR A 287 -1.03 -26.61 -16.28
C THR A 287 -2.22 -27.20 -15.55
N VAL A 288 -1.99 -28.18 -14.69
CA VAL A 288 -3.02 -28.77 -13.84
C VAL A 288 -3.05 -28.02 -12.52
N ILE A 289 -4.15 -27.35 -12.20
CA ILE A 289 -4.39 -26.86 -10.85
C ILE A 289 -5.18 -27.96 -10.13
N LEU A 290 -4.52 -28.65 -9.20
CA LEU A 290 -5.03 -29.81 -8.49
C LEU A 290 -5.44 -29.40 -7.07
N ALA A 291 -6.72 -29.61 -6.74
CA ALA A 291 -7.26 -29.28 -5.44
C ALA A 291 -7.17 -30.45 -4.46
N ARG A 292 -6.64 -30.20 -3.27
CA ARG A 292 -7.15 -30.87 -2.05
C ARG A 292 -8.65 -30.59 -2.00
N ILE A 293 -9.49 -31.63 -1.93
CA ILE A 293 -10.95 -31.47 -1.95
C ILE A 293 -11.46 -30.79 -0.68
N ILE A 294 -12.65 -30.18 -0.81
CA ILE A 294 -13.38 -29.63 0.33
C ILE A 294 -13.76 -30.74 1.32
N ASP A 295 -13.95 -30.35 2.57
CA ASP A 295 -14.52 -31.25 3.58
C ASP A 295 -16.03 -31.45 3.39
N ARG A 296 -16.61 -32.28 4.26
CA ARG A 296 -18.03 -32.62 4.27
C ARG A 296 -18.64 -32.25 5.62
N VAL A 297 -19.96 -32.39 5.71
CA VAL A 297 -20.69 -32.21 6.98
C VAL A 297 -21.11 -33.59 7.53
N PRO A 298 -20.91 -33.87 8.83
CA PRO A 298 -19.85 -33.29 9.65
C PRO A 298 -18.47 -33.60 9.05
N ASN A 299 -17.44 -32.86 9.50
CA ASN A 299 -16.05 -33.07 9.10
C ASN A 299 -15.65 -34.55 9.17
N ALA A 300 -14.95 -35.05 8.16
CA ALA A 300 -14.57 -36.46 8.10
C ALA A 300 -13.05 -36.65 7.95
N THR A 301 -12.45 -37.34 8.92
CA THR A 301 -10.99 -37.58 9.00
C THR A 301 -10.37 -38.15 7.73
N TYR A 302 -11.13 -38.94 6.95
CA TYR A 302 -10.65 -39.49 5.69
C TYR A 302 -10.31 -38.42 4.64
N VAL A 303 -10.99 -37.26 4.66
CA VAL A 303 -10.73 -36.17 3.71
C VAL A 303 -9.31 -35.64 3.91
N ASN A 304 -8.86 -35.52 5.17
CA ASN A 304 -7.48 -35.17 5.49
C ASN A 304 -6.48 -36.20 4.94
N THR A 305 -6.76 -37.50 5.12
CA THR A 305 -5.89 -38.57 4.61
C THR A 305 -5.80 -38.55 3.08
N PHE A 306 -6.94 -38.47 2.39
CA PHE A 306 -6.99 -38.36 0.93
C PHE A 306 -6.21 -37.13 0.44
N ASN A 307 -6.49 -35.97 1.01
CA ASN A 307 -5.85 -34.70 0.64
C ASN A 307 -4.33 -34.72 0.85
N ASN A 308 -3.86 -35.31 1.96
CA ASN A 308 -2.43 -35.44 2.23
C ASN A 308 -1.75 -36.40 1.24
N ASN A 309 -2.41 -37.52 0.87
CA ASN A 309 -1.85 -38.47 -0.09
C ASN A 309 -1.79 -37.87 -1.50
N VAL A 310 -2.86 -37.20 -1.95
CA VAL A 310 -2.90 -36.51 -3.26
C VAL A 310 -1.88 -35.37 -3.32
N GLU A 311 -1.72 -34.58 -2.25
CA GLU A 311 -0.66 -33.56 -2.20
C GLU A 311 0.73 -34.19 -2.25
N ALA A 312 0.99 -35.27 -1.51
CA ALA A 312 2.28 -35.95 -1.52
C ALA A 312 2.64 -36.52 -2.91
N MET A 313 1.70 -37.21 -3.57
CA MET A 313 1.87 -37.73 -4.94
C MET A 313 2.16 -36.61 -5.93
N ALA A 314 1.34 -35.55 -5.93
CA ALA A 314 1.49 -34.44 -6.87
C ALA A 314 2.81 -33.68 -6.68
N LEU A 315 3.27 -33.53 -5.44
CA LEU A 315 4.57 -32.93 -5.15
C LEU A 315 5.75 -33.84 -5.48
N ASP A 316 5.60 -35.16 -5.38
CA ASP A 316 6.64 -36.09 -5.84
C ASP A 316 6.84 -35.96 -7.35
N ARG A 317 5.76 -36.01 -8.14
CA ARG A 317 5.79 -35.85 -9.60
C ARG A 317 6.42 -34.53 -10.06
N VAL A 318 6.16 -33.42 -9.37
CA VAL A 318 6.76 -32.11 -9.68
C VAL A 318 8.25 -32.04 -9.29
N ASN A 319 8.65 -32.63 -8.17
CA ASN A 319 10.02 -32.52 -7.66
C ASN A 319 10.98 -33.57 -8.22
N ASN A 320 10.47 -34.74 -8.63
CA ASN A 320 11.21 -35.87 -9.17
C ASN A 320 10.77 -36.21 -10.61
N PRO A 321 10.80 -35.25 -11.56
CA PRO A 321 10.34 -35.51 -12.92
C PRO A 321 11.20 -36.58 -13.62
N SER A 322 10.54 -37.46 -14.35
CA SER A 322 11.14 -38.30 -15.39
C SER A 322 11.84 -37.43 -16.46
N ASN A 323 12.73 -38.04 -17.26
CA ASN A 323 13.46 -37.36 -18.36
C ASN A 323 12.54 -37.09 -19.58
N ASP A 324 11.37 -36.50 -19.34
CA ASP A 324 10.31 -36.33 -20.32
C ASP A 324 10.40 -34.98 -21.04
N ALA A 325 9.86 -34.92 -22.26
CA ALA A 325 9.83 -33.69 -23.06
C ALA A 325 8.95 -32.59 -22.43
N TYR A 326 7.91 -33.01 -21.68
CA TYR A 326 6.97 -32.17 -20.96
C TYR A 326 6.84 -32.68 -19.53
N PRO A 327 7.60 -32.14 -18.55
CA PRO A 327 7.44 -32.50 -17.15
C PRO A 327 6.13 -31.90 -16.58
N ASP A 328 5.51 -32.60 -15.64
CA ASP A 328 4.21 -32.24 -15.07
C ASP A 328 4.19 -30.83 -14.46
N LYS A 329 3.24 -30.02 -14.92
CA LYS A 329 3.00 -28.67 -14.37
C LYS A 329 1.79 -28.67 -13.45
N ILE A 330 1.97 -29.27 -12.27
CA ILE A 330 0.93 -29.33 -11.25
C ILE A 330 1.11 -28.17 -10.25
N VAL A 331 0.05 -27.39 -10.05
CA VAL A 331 -0.09 -26.41 -8.97
C VAL A 331 -1.10 -26.94 -7.96
N MET A 332 -0.62 -27.27 -6.78
CA MET A 332 -1.46 -27.72 -5.67
C MET A 332 -2.15 -26.53 -5.01
N ILE A 333 -3.46 -26.67 -4.79
CA ILE A 333 -4.27 -25.72 -4.03
C ILE A 333 -5.01 -26.41 -2.89
N ASP A 334 -5.20 -25.68 -1.81
CA ASP A 334 -5.91 -26.14 -0.63
C ASP A 334 -7.37 -25.66 -0.63
N MET A 335 -8.28 -26.41 -1.26
CA MET A 335 -9.70 -26.06 -1.23
C MET A 335 -10.35 -26.40 0.13
N GLN A 336 -9.73 -27.27 0.93
CA GLN A 336 -10.28 -27.71 2.21
C GLN A 336 -10.27 -26.56 3.23
N ASP A 337 -9.10 -25.97 3.44
CA ASP A 337 -8.84 -24.97 4.47
C ASP A 337 -8.73 -23.57 3.84
N SER A 338 -8.04 -23.44 2.69
CA SER A 338 -7.87 -22.13 2.03
C SER A 338 -9.09 -21.66 1.24
N ALA A 339 -10.19 -22.41 1.18
CA ALA A 339 -11.50 -21.85 0.81
C ALA A 339 -12.18 -21.11 1.99
N ASP A 340 -11.88 -21.42 3.25
CA ASP A 340 -12.64 -20.94 4.44
C ASP A 340 -14.15 -21.26 4.34
N ILE A 341 -14.51 -22.47 3.91
CA ILE A 341 -15.92 -22.89 3.85
C ILE A 341 -16.44 -23.10 5.28
N ASN A 342 -17.51 -22.40 5.66
CA ASN A 342 -18.28 -22.75 6.85
C ASN A 342 -19.10 -24.01 6.58
N TYR A 343 -18.59 -25.16 7.03
CA TYR A 343 -19.21 -26.49 6.91
C TYR A 343 -20.51 -26.67 7.76
N THR A 344 -21.31 -25.62 7.89
CA THR A 344 -22.69 -25.62 8.37
C THR A 344 -23.66 -25.70 7.19
N ILE A 345 -24.71 -26.51 7.30
CA ILE A 345 -25.74 -26.67 6.26
C ILE A 345 -26.74 -25.51 6.32
N ASP A 346 -26.80 -24.72 5.25
CA ASP A 346 -27.78 -23.67 4.98
C ASP A 346 -28.20 -23.73 3.49
N PRO A 347 -29.19 -24.57 3.12
CA PRO A 347 -29.59 -24.81 1.73
C PRO A 347 -30.27 -23.63 1.04
N PHE A 348 -30.73 -22.64 1.81
CA PHE A 348 -31.54 -21.51 1.32
C PHE A 348 -30.94 -20.14 1.63
N GLY A 349 -29.88 -20.05 2.43
CA GLY A 349 -29.32 -18.79 2.91
C GLY A 349 -30.18 -18.11 3.99
N THR A 350 -31.08 -18.85 4.64
CA THR A 350 -32.19 -18.32 5.46
C THR A 350 -32.12 -18.72 6.94
N ILE A 351 -30.97 -19.17 7.44
CA ILE A 351 -30.80 -19.35 8.90
C ILE A 351 -30.71 -17.95 9.55
N GLY A 352 -31.86 -17.45 9.99
CA GLY A 352 -31.96 -16.25 10.82
C GLY A 352 -31.18 -16.41 12.14
N ASN A 353 -30.85 -15.27 12.77
CA ASN A 353 -29.95 -15.14 13.93
C ASN A 353 -28.43 -15.14 13.62
N GLY A 354 -28.03 -14.79 12.40
CA GLY A 354 -26.63 -14.44 12.09
C GLY A 354 -25.66 -15.60 11.90
N ILE A 355 -26.14 -16.84 11.89
CA ILE A 355 -25.36 -18.01 11.51
C ILE A 355 -25.62 -18.29 10.02
N THR A 356 -24.65 -18.02 9.15
CA THR A 356 -24.76 -18.35 7.72
C THR A 356 -23.85 -19.53 7.37
N GLY A 357 -24.43 -20.64 6.93
CA GLY A 357 -23.68 -21.79 6.42
C GLY A 357 -23.29 -21.62 4.95
N ASP A 358 -22.21 -22.30 4.54
CA ASP A 358 -21.71 -22.31 3.17
C ASP A 358 -22.01 -23.63 2.44
N MET A 359 -22.64 -24.60 3.13
CA MET A 359 -23.01 -25.91 2.56
C MET A 359 -24.50 -26.00 2.25
N SER A 360 -24.84 -26.57 1.10
CA SER A 360 -26.23 -26.86 0.72
C SER A 360 -26.75 -28.19 1.27
N ASP A 361 -25.88 -29.19 1.39
CA ASP A 361 -26.18 -30.48 1.99
C ASP A 361 -24.91 -31.01 2.68
N TYR A 362 -24.84 -32.31 2.97
CA TYR A 362 -23.68 -32.90 3.63
C TYR A 362 -22.39 -32.91 2.79
N LEU A 363 -22.43 -32.54 1.50
CA LEU A 363 -21.33 -32.71 0.55
C LEU A 363 -21.12 -31.52 -0.40
N HIS A 364 -22.18 -30.83 -0.80
CA HIS A 364 -22.16 -29.79 -1.82
C HIS A 364 -22.23 -28.40 -1.17
N PRO A 365 -21.38 -27.45 -1.60
CA PRO A 365 -21.53 -26.04 -1.24
C PRO A 365 -22.88 -25.46 -1.66
N ASN A 366 -23.28 -24.36 -1.03
CA ASN A 366 -24.27 -23.44 -1.59
C ASN A 366 -23.53 -22.32 -2.37
N ASP A 367 -24.26 -21.36 -2.94
CA ASP A 367 -23.69 -20.25 -3.72
C ASP A 367 -22.56 -19.49 -2.99
N LYS A 368 -22.60 -19.38 -1.65
CA LYS A 368 -21.53 -18.71 -0.86
C LYS A 368 -20.26 -19.56 -0.79
N GLY A 369 -20.40 -20.86 -0.50
CA GLY A 369 -19.27 -21.78 -0.49
C GLY A 369 -18.64 -21.95 -1.87
N TYR A 370 -19.45 -21.96 -2.94
CA TYR A 370 -18.95 -21.95 -4.31
C TYR A 370 -18.21 -20.66 -4.68
N ALA A 371 -18.67 -19.49 -4.24
CA ALA A 371 -17.95 -18.24 -4.42
C ALA A 371 -16.57 -18.28 -3.73
N LYS A 372 -16.50 -18.81 -2.50
CA LYS A 372 -15.24 -19.04 -1.78
C LYS A 372 -14.29 -19.99 -2.53
N MET A 373 -14.79 -21.09 -3.08
CA MET A 373 -13.98 -21.97 -3.94
C MET A 373 -13.45 -21.26 -5.19
N ALA A 374 -14.28 -20.40 -5.81
CA ALA A 374 -13.90 -19.65 -7.00
C ALA A 374 -12.73 -18.69 -6.75
N GLU A 375 -12.63 -18.10 -5.55
CA GLU A 375 -11.47 -17.29 -5.16
C GLU A 375 -10.18 -18.12 -5.11
N VAL A 376 -10.21 -19.34 -4.54
CA VAL A 376 -9.03 -20.23 -4.53
C VAL A 376 -8.56 -20.53 -5.95
N TRP A 377 -9.48 -20.91 -6.84
CA TRP A 377 -9.20 -21.17 -8.25
C TRP A 377 -8.64 -19.93 -8.95
N PHE A 378 -9.29 -18.77 -8.78
CA PHE A 378 -8.89 -17.52 -9.40
C PHE A 378 -7.45 -17.16 -9.06
N ASN A 379 -7.10 -17.16 -7.77
CA ASN A 379 -5.76 -16.76 -7.34
C ASN A 379 -4.67 -17.68 -7.91
N ALA A 380 -4.90 -19.00 -7.91
CA ALA A 380 -3.99 -19.97 -8.52
C ALA A 380 -3.84 -19.77 -10.04
N ILE A 381 -4.95 -19.52 -10.75
CA ILE A 381 -4.93 -19.19 -12.19
C ILE A 381 -4.14 -17.90 -12.44
N THR A 382 -4.34 -16.86 -11.63
CA THR A 382 -3.62 -15.58 -11.82
C THR A 382 -2.12 -15.66 -11.55
N GLU A 383 -1.65 -16.63 -10.77
CA GLU A 383 -0.21 -16.82 -10.58
C GLU A 383 0.43 -17.52 -11.78
N ILE A 384 -0.24 -18.51 -12.37
CA ILE A 384 0.28 -19.20 -13.58
C ILE A 384 0.04 -18.42 -14.88
N LEU A 385 -0.89 -17.46 -14.89
CA LEU A 385 -1.12 -16.62 -16.06
C LEU A 385 -0.17 -15.41 -16.09
N PRO A 386 0.36 -15.03 -17.27
CA PRO A 386 1.02 -13.77 -17.43
C PRO A 386 0.01 -12.62 -17.40
N GLY A 387 0.29 -11.59 -16.59
CA GLY A 387 -0.59 -10.46 -16.36
C GLY A 387 -0.04 -9.15 -16.95
N LYS A 388 -0.95 -8.22 -17.25
CA LYS A 388 -0.63 -6.80 -17.49
C LYS A 388 0.09 -6.19 -16.28
N PRO A 389 0.78 -5.04 -16.41
CA PRO A 389 1.47 -4.44 -15.28
C PRO A 389 0.46 -3.93 -14.24
N VAL A 390 0.86 -3.96 -12.96
CA VAL A 390 0.10 -3.41 -11.84
C VAL A 390 1.03 -2.49 -11.06
N ILE A 391 0.61 -1.24 -10.86
CA ILE A 391 1.38 -0.24 -10.10
C ILE A 391 1.18 -0.51 -8.61
N VAL A 392 2.29 -0.84 -7.92
CA VAL A 392 2.31 -1.11 -6.47
C VAL A 392 2.74 0.12 -5.67
N GLU A 393 3.52 1.03 -6.26
CA GLU A 393 3.78 2.36 -5.68
C GLU A 393 3.46 3.46 -6.69
N GLN A 394 2.65 4.42 -6.25
CA GLN A 394 2.16 5.55 -7.05
C GLN A 394 3.13 6.74 -6.95
N PRO A 395 3.23 7.58 -7.99
CA PRO A 395 4.07 8.77 -7.92
C PRO A 395 3.49 9.74 -6.88
N LYS A 396 4.36 10.36 -6.09
CA LYS A 396 3.99 11.32 -5.03
C LYS A 396 4.19 12.75 -5.54
N SER A 397 3.29 13.66 -5.18
CA SER A 397 3.45 15.10 -5.47
C SER A 397 4.75 15.65 -4.90
N LYS A 398 5.31 16.67 -5.55
CA LYS A 398 6.60 17.28 -5.18
C LYS A 398 6.50 18.80 -5.25
N SER A 399 7.19 19.49 -4.35
CA SER A 399 7.41 20.94 -4.41
C SER A 399 8.87 21.21 -4.76
N THR A 400 9.14 22.21 -5.58
CA THR A 400 10.50 22.64 -5.92
C THR A 400 10.57 24.12 -6.31
N ILE A 401 11.77 24.64 -6.59
CA ILE A 401 12.00 26.02 -7.02
C ILE A 401 12.36 26.15 -8.51
N GLU A 402 12.24 27.37 -9.01
CA GLU A 402 12.93 27.94 -10.18
C GLU A 402 14.25 27.23 -10.58
N ASN A 403 14.43 26.75 -11.82
CA ASN A 403 15.70 26.24 -12.37
C ASN A 403 16.31 25.03 -11.63
N SER A 404 15.51 24.27 -10.89
CA SER A 404 15.95 23.07 -10.16
C SER A 404 15.69 21.77 -10.92
N SER A 405 15.96 20.62 -10.29
CA SER A 405 15.58 19.29 -10.77
C SER A 405 14.77 18.51 -9.73
N VAL A 406 13.89 17.63 -10.18
CA VAL A 406 13.00 16.81 -9.31
C VAL A 406 12.76 15.43 -9.90
N ASN A 407 12.63 14.41 -9.05
CA ASN A 407 12.36 13.03 -9.44
C ASN A 407 10.93 12.60 -9.07
N PHE A 408 10.30 11.87 -9.99
CA PHE A 408 9.08 11.08 -9.77
C PHE A 408 9.36 9.61 -10.10
N ASP A 409 8.72 8.69 -9.39
CA ASP A 409 9.00 7.26 -9.49
C ASP A 409 7.70 6.43 -9.43
N VAL A 410 7.73 5.23 -10.02
CA VAL A 410 6.69 4.20 -9.88
C VAL A 410 7.31 2.81 -9.70
N SER A 411 6.73 2.03 -8.78
CA SER A 411 7.04 0.61 -8.63
C SER A 411 5.92 -0.23 -9.23
N VAL A 412 6.27 -1.28 -9.99
CA VAL A 412 5.30 -2.14 -10.69
C VAL A 412 5.58 -3.63 -10.49
N THR A 413 4.52 -4.43 -10.59
CA THR A 413 4.55 -5.90 -10.71
C THR A 413 3.79 -6.34 -11.97
N GLY A 414 3.77 -7.64 -12.25
CA GLY A 414 3.21 -8.24 -13.47
C GLY A 414 4.29 -8.89 -14.33
N THR A 415 3.99 -9.20 -15.58
CA THR A 415 4.93 -9.90 -16.47
C THR A 415 5.91 -8.91 -17.13
N SER A 416 7.21 -9.15 -16.99
CA SER A 416 8.26 -8.38 -17.68
C SER A 416 8.44 -8.84 -19.14
N PRO A 417 9.06 -8.03 -20.03
CA PRO A 417 9.57 -6.68 -19.81
C PRO A 417 8.46 -5.62 -19.73
N PHE A 418 8.72 -4.56 -18.96
CA PHE A 418 7.86 -3.39 -18.87
C PHE A 418 8.36 -2.27 -19.79
N SER A 419 7.43 -1.52 -20.36
CA SER A 419 7.68 -0.25 -21.05
C SER A 419 6.94 0.87 -20.34
N TYR A 420 7.64 1.96 -20.05
CA TYR A 420 7.10 3.13 -19.34
C TYR A 420 6.95 4.29 -20.33
N GLN A 421 5.99 5.16 -20.09
CA GLN A 421 5.86 6.46 -20.73
C GLN A 421 5.32 7.46 -19.71
N TRP A 422 6.11 8.46 -19.33
CA TRP A 422 5.64 9.53 -18.47
C TRP A 422 4.92 10.62 -19.26
N GLN A 423 3.92 11.22 -18.62
CA GLN A 423 3.12 12.31 -19.16
C GLN A 423 3.12 13.50 -18.20
N LYS A 424 3.16 14.71 -18.78
CA LYS A 424 2.93 16.00 -18.10
C LYS A 424 1.69 16.64 -18.70
N ASN A 425 0.71 16.95 -17.85
CA ASN A 425 -0.59 17.52 -18.25
C ASN A 425 -1.28 16.69 -19.36
N GLY A 426 -1.13 15.37 -19.32
CA GLY A 426 -1.69 14.42 -20.30
C GLY A 426 -0.94 14.32 -21.64
N SER A 427 0.17 15.03 -21.82
CA SER A 427 1.04 14.92 -23.00
C SER A 427 2.30 14.11 -22.68
N ASP A 428 2.75 13.27 -23.60
CA ASP A 428 3.97 12.46 -23.43
C ASP A 428 5.22 13.33 -23.28
N ILE A 429 6.06 12.99 -22.31
CA ILE A 429 7.39 13.57 -22.12
C ILE A 429 8.36 12.76 -22.98
N SER A 430 9.10 13.42 -23.88
CA SER A 430 10.08 12.75 -24.76
C SER A 430 11.08 11.95 -23.95
N ASP A 431 11.39 10.73 -24.42
CA ASP A 431 12.43 9.84 -23.89
C ASP A 431 12.27 9.41 -22.41
N ALA A 432 11.15 9.79 -21.76
CA ALA A 432 10.83 9.42 -20.39
C ALA A 432 10.27 7.98 -20.29
N THR A 433 11.11 7.00 -20.63
CA THR A 433 10.72 5.59 -20.76
C THR A 433 11.25 4.68 -19.65
N GLN A 434 11.57 5.25 -18.49
CA GLN A 434 12.10 4.55 -17.31
C GLN A 434 11.12 4.58 -16.14
N ALA A 435 11.31 3.69 -15.15
CA ALA A 435 10.52 3.67 -13.91
C ALA A 435 10.68 4.93 -13.04
N ILE A 436 11.75 5.71 -13.27
CA ILE A 436 12.01 7.01 -12.65
C ILE A 436 12.03 8.07 -13.76
N LEU A 437 11.26 9.14 -13.57
CA LEU A 437 11.32 10.39 -14.33
C LEU A 437 12.16 11.40 -13.55
N THR A 438 13.22 11.91 -14.18
CA THR A 438 13.90 13.13 -13.74
C THR A 438 13.46 14.28 -14.62
N LEU A 439 12.97 15.35 -14.01
CA LEU A 439 12.76 16.64 -14.66
C LEU A 439 13.86 17.59 -14.23
N GLU A 440 14.49 18.28 -15.18
CA GLU A 440 15.57 19.24 -14.95
C GLU A 440 15.17 20.63 -15.48
N ASN A 441 15.81 21.69 -14.98
CA ASN A 441 15.58 23.08 -15.38
C ASN A 441 14.10 23.49 -15.27
N ILE A 442 13.46 23.10 -14.16
CA ILE A 442 12.04 23.37 -13.89
C ILE A 442 11.72 24.86 -14.02
N SER A 443 10.71 25.21 -14.82
CA SER A 443 10.24 26.59 -14.97
C SER A 443 9.10 26.92 -14.01
N ALA A 444 8.93 28.18 -13.60
CA ALA A 444 7.74 28.65 -12.90
C ALA A 444 6.42 28.34 -13.65
N LEU A 445 6.47 28.24 -15.00
CA LEU A 445 5.33 27.82 -15.82
C LEU A 445 4.93 26.34 -15.64
N ASP A 446 5.75 25.56 -14.94
CA ASP A 446 5.49 24.15 -14.65
C ASP A 446 4.67 23.94 -13.38
N ASP A 447 4.38 25.00 -12.61
CA ASP A 447 3.56 24.92 -11.40
C ASP A 447 2.20 24.23 -11.66
N SER A 448 1.72 23.54 -10.64
CA SER A 448 0.47 22.79 -10.62
C SER A 448 0.36 21.66 -11.67
N SER A 449 1.41 21.40 -12.45
CA SER A 449 1.44 20.37 -13.50
C SER A 449 1.15 18.98 -12.96
N LYS A 450 0.35 18.20 -13.70
CA LYS A 450 0.01 16.81 -13.39
C LYS A 450 0.96 15.85 -14.07
N ILE A 451 1.67 15.07 -13.27
CA ILE A 451 2.64 14.05 -13.68
C ILE A 451 2.04 12.67 -13.47
N LYS A 452 2.06 11.82 -14.50
CA LYS A 452 1.64 10.41 -14.40
C LYS A 452 2.48 9.51 -15.29
N CYS A 453 2.51 8.22 -14.98
CA CYS A 453 3.18 7.20 -15.79
C CYS A 453 2.16 6.23 -16.38
N ILE A 454 2.30 5.89 -17.66
CA ILE A 454 1.65 4.76 -18.31
C ILE A 454 2.68 3.63 -18.35
N VAL A 455 2.35 2.47 -17.79
CA VAL A 455 3.20 1.28 -17.80
C VAL A 455 2.51 0.19 -18.59
N SER A 456 3.24 -0.44 -19.51
CA SER A 456 2.71 -1.45 -20.43
C SER A 456 3.63 -2.67 -20.56
N ASN A 457 3.06 -3.79 -20.98
CA ASN A 457 3.76 -4.98 -21.45
C ASN A 457 2.94 -5.62 -22.59
N SER A 458 3.33 -6.80 -23.06
CA SER A 458 2.62 -7.52 -24.13
C SER A 458 1.19 -7.97 -23.81
N TYR A 459 0.74 -7.82 -22.56
CA TYR A 459 -0.58 -8.23 -22.04
C TYR A 459 -1.49 -7.05 -21.68
N GLY A 460 -1.02 -5.80 -21.84
CA GLY A 460 -1.83 -4.60 -21.65
C GLY A 460 -1.08 -3.47 -20.92
N SER A 461 -1.83 -2.48 -20.47
CA SER A 461 -1.30 -1.29 -19.80
C SER A 461 -2.09 -0.90 -18.55
N VAL A 462 -1.44 -0.12 -17.69
CA VAL A 462 -1.99 0.53 -16.51
C VAL A 462 -1.49 1.97 -16.45
N THR A 463 -2.29 2.89 -15.93
CA THR A 463 -1.92 4.30 -15.75
C THR A 463 -1.89 4.63 -14.27
N SER A 464 -0.88 5.38 -13.83
CA SER A 464 -0.77 5.82 -12.44
C SER A 464 -1.83 6.85 -12.06
N LYS A 465 -2.01 7.07 -10.76
CA LYS A 465 -2.60 8.31 -10.24
C LYS A 465 -1.73 9.50 -10.66
N GLU A 466 -2.33 10.69 -10.68
CA GLU A 466 -1.62 11.93 -10.97
C GLU A 466 -0.95 12.49 -9.72
N ALA A 467 0.37 12.70 -9.79
CA ALA A 467 1.13 13.51 -8.87
C ALA A 467 1.11 14.98 -9.33
N THR A 468 1.15 15.93 -8.41
CA THR A 468 1.28 17.36 -8.75
C THR A 468 2.70 17.84 -8.51
N LEU A 469 3.27 18.55 -9.49
CA LEU A 469 4.47 19.35 -9.32
C LEU A 469 4.06 20.76 -8.89
N TYR A 470 4.57 21.25 -7.78
CA TYR A 470 4.47 22.64 -7.35
C TYR A 470 5.81 23.35 -7.58
N VAL A 471 5.77 24.56 -8.15
CA VAL A 471 6.97 25.34 -8.47
C VAL A 471 6.85 26.75 -7.93
N THR A 472 7.74 27.11 -7.01
CA THR A 472 7.88 28.49 -6.55
C THR A 472 8.83 29.25 -7.49
N GLY A 473 8.27 30.15 -8.32
CA GLY A 473 9.03 31.08 -9.15
C GLY A 473 9.73 32.17 -8.33
N GLU A 474 10.82 32.75 -8.86
CA GLU A 474 11.60 33.74 -8.09
C GLU A 474 10.88 35.09 -7.88
N ASN A 475 9.90 35.42 -8.74
CA ASN A 475 9.26 36.74 -8.79
C ASN A 475 7.93 36.87 -8.02
N ASP A 476 7.25 35.78 -7.66
CA ASP A 476 5.97 35.82 -6.91
C ASP A 476 6.14 36.08 -5.40
N ARG A 477 7.33 36.58 -5.02
CA ARG A 477 7.74 36.73 -3.63
C ARG A 477 7.16 38.01 -3.04
N VAL A 478 6.19 37.87 -2.12
CA VAL A 478 5.57 39.01 -1.42
C VAL A 478 6.63 39.91 -0.77
N THR A 479 6.75 41.17 -1.21
CA THR A 479 7.73 42.15 -0.66
C THR A 479 7.11 43.19 0.26
N VAL A 480 5.79 43.13 0.49
CA VAL A 480 5.07 44.03 1.40
C VAL A 480 5.58 43.83 2.83
N GLY A 481 5.85 44.94 3.54
CA GLY A 481 6.38 44.92 4.89
C GLY A 481 7.82 44.40 5.05
N LEU A 482 8.54 44.12 3.97
CA LEU A 482 9.88 43.51 4.02
C LEU A 482 10.88 44.31 4.88
N GLN A 483 11.46 43.69 5.92
CA GLN A 483 12.40 44.36 6.83
C GLN A 483 13.87 43.94 6.69
N ALA A 484 14.16 42.75 6.18
CA ALA A 484 15.51 42.28 5.89
C ALA A 484 15.44 41.19 4.81
N LEU A 485 16.42 41.16 3.92
CA LEU A 485 16.51 40.17 2.85
C LEU A 485 17.96 39.82 2.53
N TYR A 486 18.30 38.54 2.64
CA TYR A 486 19.59 38.02 2.20
C TYR A 486 19.38 36.96 1.12
N THR A 487 19.86 37.25 -0.09
CA THR A 487 19.72 36.40 -1.30
C THR A 487 20.92 35.50 -1.55
N PHE A 488 22.09 35.84 -0.97
CA PHE A 488 23.36 35.11 -1.06
C PHE A 488 23.89 35.01 -2.50
N GLU A 489 23.73 36.10 -3.26
CA GLU A 489 24.17 36.27 -4.66
C GLU A 489 25.62 36.78 -4.76
N GLU A 490 26.27 37.07 -3.65
CA GLU A 490 27.62 37.66 -3.58
C GLU A 490 28.70 36.70 -4.10
N ASN A 491 28.49 35.39 -3.96
CA ASN A 491 29.38 34.29 -4.35
C ASN A 491 30.78 34.25 -3.69
N ASP A 492 31.26 35.33 -3.06
CA ASP A 492 32.50 35.39 -2.27
C ASP A 492 32.48 36.55 -1.26
N GLY A 493 33.44 36.57 -0.33
CA GLY A 493 33.68 37.66 0.62
C GLY A 493 33.18 37.40 2.04
N ILE A 494 33.33 38.41 2.91
CA ILE A 494 33.00 38.33 4.35
C ILE A 494 31.62 38.94 4.69
N ILE A 495 30.99 39.62 3.72
CA ILE A 495 29.76 40.41 3.91
C ILE A 495 28.62 39.79 3.10
N ILE A 496 27.45 39.64 3.73
CA ILE A 496 26.18 39.30 3.06
C ILE A 496 25.33 40.57 3.06
N PHE A 497 24.96 41.07 1.87
CA PHE A 497 24.29 42.36 1.74
C PHE A 497 22.77 42.26 1.97
N ASP A 498 22.22 43.19 2.76
CA ASP A 498 20.76 43.36 2.90
C ASP A 498 20.16 43.93 1.61
N LYS A 499 19.43 43.10 0.86
CA LYS A 499 18.73 43.48 -0.39
C LYS A 499 17.33 44.02 -0.15
N SER A 500 16.91 44.28 1.09
CA SER A 500 15.54 44.75 1.39
C SER A 500 15.21 46.17 0.88
N ASN A 501 16.22 46.90 0.37
CA ASN A 501 16.14 48.32 -0.01
C ASN A 501 15.70 49.24 1.15
N LYS A 502 15.98 48.83 2.40
CA LYS A 502 15.71 49.62 3.61
C LYS A 502 16.99 50.25 4.15
N ILE A 503 16.84 51.38 4.83
CA ILE A 503 17.92 52.14 5.47
C ILE A 503 17.66 52.16 7.00
N PRO A 504 18.70 52.05 7.86
CA PRO A 504 20.08 51.71 7.53
C PRO A 504 20.20 50.28 6.97
N VAL A 505 21.15 50.04 6.07
CA VAL A 505 21.32 48.74 5.42
C VAL A 505 21.84 47.73 6.46
N LEU A 506 21.13 46.62 6.69
CA LEU A 506 21.42 45.68 7.77
C LEU A 506 22.32 44.53 7.29
N ASN A 507 23.50 44.85 6.77
CA ASN A 507 24.43 43.81 6.29
C ASN A 507 24.82 42.85 7.43
N LEU A 508 24.97 41.56 7.10
CA LEU A 508 25.59 40.58 7.98
C LEU A 508 27.09 40.42 7.65
N GLU A 509 27.89 40.16 8.66
CA GLU A 509 29.30 39.79 8.56
C GLU A 509 29.50 38.34 9.01
N ILE A 510 30.37 37.62 8.31
CA ILE A 510 30.76 36.24 8.61
C ILE A 510 32.00 36.28 9.53
N GLU A 511 31.87 35.80 10.77
CA GLU A 511 32.94 35.88 11.79
C GLU A 511 34.21 35.13 11.36
N ASP A 512 34.08 33.88 10.91
CA ASP A 512 35.20 33.06 10.43
C ASP A 512 34.90 32.47 9.05
N THR A 513 35.49 33.05 8.00
CA THR A 513 35.33 32.56 6.63
C THR A 513 35.91 31.16 6.38
N THR A 514 36.76 30.64 7.25
CA THR A 514 37.29 29.26 7.11
C THR A 514 36.24 28.20 7.51
N LYS A 515 35.28 28.58 8.36
CA LYS A 515 34.16 27.74 8.81
C LYS A 515 32.94 27.83 7.89
N SER A 516 33.06 28.48 6.75
CA SER A 516 31.95 28.70 5.81
C SER A 516 32.42 28.63 4.37
N LYS A 517 31.52 28.25 3.45
CA LYS A 517 31.80 28.18 2.03
C LYS A 517 30.64 28.75 1.23
N TRP A 518 30.93 29.74 0.39
CA TRP A 518 30.01 30.23 -0.63
C TRP A 518 29.70 29.17 -1.69
N ILE A 519 28.45 29.17 -2.10
CA ILE A 519 27.82 28.26 -3.06
C ILE A 519 26.73 29.05 -3.79
N PRO A 520 26.30 28.64 -5.00
CA PRO A 520 25.30 29.38 -5.74
C PRO A 520 24.05 29.64 -4.90
N TYR A 521 23.73 30.92 -4.68
CA TYR A 521 22.60 31.40 -3.90
C TYR A 521 22.53 30.92 -2.44
N GLY A 522 23.68 30.73 -1.77
CA GLY A 522 23.71 30.37 -0.35
C GLY A 522 25.09 30.41 0.31
N ILE A 523 25.12 30.02 1.58
CA ILE A 523 26.35 29.78 2.34
C ILE A 523 26.26 28.47 3.13
N LYS A 524 27.32 27.65 3.05
CA LYS A 524 27.43 26.38 3.77
C LYS A 524 28.37 26.51 4.95
N LEU A 525 27.83 26.28 6.14
CA LEU A 525 28.62 26.14 7.35
C LEU A 525 29.32 24.77 7.38
N THR A 526 30.64 24.75 7.30
CA THR A 526 31.44 23.52 7.46
C THR A 526 31.53 23.12 8.93
N GLU A 527 31.67 24.12 9.79
CA GLU A 527 31.74 24.08 11.26
C GLU A 527 30.78 25.13 11.86
N PRO A 528 30.52 25.13 13.19
CA PRO A 528 29.78 26.20 13.85
C PRO A 528 30.46 27.56 13.66
N ASN A 529 29.72 28.55 13.19
CA ASN A 529 30.20 29.90 12.89
C ASN A 529 29.14 30.92 13.28
N LEU A 530 29.55 32.15 13.63
CA LEU A 530 28.64 33.27 13.76
C LEU A 530 28.53 34.02 12.43
N ILE A 531 27.31 34.33 12.03
CA ILE A 531 26.99 35.29 10.97
C ILE A 531 26.02 36.28 11.62
N SER A 532 26.34 37.58 11.65
CA SER A 532 25.55 38.54 12.41
C SER A 532 25.58 39.96 11.85
N SER A 533 24.57 40.75 12.21
CA SER A 533 24.35 42.11 11.76
C SER A 533 25.41 43.07 12.31
N ILE A 534 26.06 43.82 11.42
CA ILE A 534 27.09 44.81 11.77
C ILE A 534 26.48 46.00 12.55
N LEU A 535 25.23 46.34 12.25
CA LEU A 535 24.46 47.38 12.91
C LEU A 535 23.40 46.77 13.82
N GLN A 536 22.99 47.51 14.86
CA GLN A 536 21.84 47.11 15.67
C GLN A 536 20.59 47.01 14.78
N PRO A 537 19.80 45.93 14.89
CA PRO A 537 18.62 45.66 14.06
C PRO A 537 17.39 46.50 14.48
N GLN A 538 17.59 47.78 14.79
CA GLN A 538 16.58 48.68 15.35
C GLN A 538 15.30 48.72 14.49
N ARG A 539 15.41 48.71 13.16
CA ARG A 539 14.25 48.62 12.25
C ARG A 539 13.38 47.37 12.48
N ILE A 540 13.99 46.23 12.74
CA ILE A 540 13.25 44.97 13.01
C ILE A 540 12.56 45.10 14.37
N TYR A 541 13.25 45.65 15.38
CA TYR A 541 12.66 45.92 16.68
C TYR A 541 11.47 46.88 16.60
N ASP A 542 11.64 48.05 15.97
CA ASP A 542 10.62 49.10 15.88
C ASP A 542 9.34 48.55 15.22
N VAL A 543 9.47 47.93 14.05
CA VAL A 543 8.31 47.44 13.30
C VAL A 543 7.61 46.28 14.01
N CYS A 544 8.35 45.34 14.60
CA CYS A 544 7.73 44.26 15.38
C CYS A 544 7.00 44.83 16.61
N THR A 545 7.65 45.70 17.40
CA THR A 545 7.04 46.27 18.61
C THR A 545 5.86 47.20 18.34
N GLU A 546 5.84 47.89 17.20
CA GLU A 546 4.71 48.72 16.75
C GLU A 546 3.51 47.89 16.25
N THR A 547 3.77 46.82 15.49
CA THR A 547 2.71 46.03 14.81
C THR A 547 2.21 44.82 15.61
N ASN A 548 3.02 44.32 16.56
CA ASN A 548 2.86 43.01 17.20
C ASN A 548 2.89 41.81 16.22
N GLU A 549 3.43 41.99 15.01
CA GLU A 549 3.43 40.99 13.94
C GLU A 549 4.86 40.54 13.57
N ILE A 550 4.99 39.32 13.04
CA ILE A 550 6.27 38.84 12.47
C ILE A 550 6.04 37.70 11.46
N THR A 551 6.77 37.73 10.34
CA THR A 551 7.02 36.53 9.52
C THR A 551 8.51 36.26 9.49
N LEU A 552 8.92 34.99 9.63
CA LEU A 552 10.27 34.51 9.42
C LEU A 552 10.23 33.49 8.28
N GLU A 553 11.00 33.68 7.22
CA GLU A 553 11.11 32.73 6.10
C GLU A 553 12.57 32.34 5.89
N ALA A 554 12.82 31.06 5.63
CA ALA A 554 14.12 30.58 5.19
C ALA A 554 14.07 29.41 4.18
N TRP A 555 15.14 29.28 3.39
CA TRP A 555 15.46 28.05 2.65
C TRP A 555 16.69 27.42 3.29
N ILE A 556 16.61 26.13 3.57
CA ILE A 556 17.58 25.43 4.42
C ILE A 556 17.77 23.98 3.97
N THR A 557 19.03 23.54 3.95
CA THR A 557 19.39 22.12 3.94
C THR A 557 20.06 21.75 5.27
N PRO A 558 19.37 21.01 6.16
CA PRO A 558 19.95 20.49 7.39
C PRO A 558 21.14 19.54 7.12
N LYS A 559 22.16 19.55 7.98
CA LYS A 559 23.31 18.63 7.86
C LYS A 559 23.00 17.22 8.37
N ASN A 560 22.10 17.10 9.34
CA ASN A 560 21.66 15.87 9.97
C ASN A 560 20.37 16.13 10.77
N LEU A 561 19.72 15.06 11.23
CA LEU A 561 18.40 15.08 11.87
C LEU A 561 18.46 14.96 13.41
N THR A 562 19.64 15.14 13.99
CA THR A 562 19.96 14.77 15.39
C THR A 562 20.46 15.96 16.22
N GLN A 563 20.13 17.19 15.81
CA GLN A 563 20.64 18.41 16.46
C GLN A 563 19.87 18.74 17.73
N THR A 564 20.56 18.97 18.84
CA THR A 564 19.92 19.50 20.06
C THR A 564 19.44 20.93 19.81
N GLY A 565 18.15 21.18 20.03
CA GLY A 565 17.49 22.42 19.62
C GLY A 565 17.41 23.54 20.66
N PRO A 566 17.15 24.79 20.22
CA PRO A 566 17.07 25.23 18.84
C PRO A 566 18.48 25.50 18.27
N ALA A 567 18.92 24.65 17.34
CA ALA A 567 20.08 24.92 16.51
C ALA A 567 19.70 26.07 15.57
N ARG A 568 20.35 27.22 15.74
CA ARG A 568 19.92 28.52 15.18
C ARG A 568 20.06 28.53 13.66
N ILE A 569 18.94 28.76 12.97
CA ILE A 569 18.87 29.11 11.54
C ILE A 569 18.90 30.62 11.39
N MET A 570 18.16 31.33 12.24
CA MET A 570 18.07 32.78 12.28
C MET A 570 17.66 33.19 13.70
N THR A 571 18.28 34.21 14.27
CA THR A 571 18.04 34.62 15.66
C THR A 571 18.13 36.13 15.81
N PHE A 572 17.35 36.69 16.72
CA PHE A 572 17.55 38.04 17.26
C PHE A 572 17.73 37.86 18.77
N SER A 573 18.97 37.77 19.22
CA SER A 573 19.31 37.27 20.56
C SER A 573 20.63 37.77 21.10
N GLN A 574 20.77 37.78 22.43
CA GLN A 574 22.03 38.00 23.12
C GLN A 574 22.84 36.71 23.25
N ASP A 575 22.20 35.64 23.75
CA ASP A 575 22.90 34.43 24.18
C ASP A 575 21.99 33.18 24.13
N GLY A 576 22.41 32.08 24.76
CA GLY A 576 21.71 30.79 24.85
C GLY A 576 20.31 30.84 25.49
N ASP A 577 20.03 31.86 26.30
CA ASP A 577 18.87 31.96 27.19
C ASP A 577 18.06 33.26 27.02
N ASN A 578 18.61 34.28 26.36
CA ASN A 578 17.99 35.60 26.17
C ASN A 578 17.84 35.93 24.67
N ARG A 579 16.59 36.08 24.21
CA ARG A 579 16.26 36.36 22.80
C ARG A 579 14.96 37.14 22.62
N ASN A 580 14.84 37.84 21.49
CA ASN A 580 13.57 38.30 20.95
C ASN A 580 12.92 37.18 20.12
N PHE A 581 13.69 36.52 19.25
CA PHE A 581 13.26 35.28 18.60
C PHE A 581 14.44 34.38 18.17
N THR A 582 14.13 33.11 17.88
CA THR A 582 14.98 32.20 17.11
C THR A 582 14.11 31.29 16.24
N LEU A 583 14.38 31.26 14.94
CA LEU A 583 14.04 30.15 14.04
C LEU A 583 15.19 29.13 14.07
N GLY A 584 14.86 27.85 14.22
CA GLY A 584 15.86 26.81 14.42
C GLY A 584 15.41 25.40 14.07
N GLN A 585 16.28 24.44 14.39
CA GLN A 585 16.04 23.00 14.29
C GLN A 585 16.12 22.36 15.69
N SER A 586 15.21 21.44 15.99
CA SER A 586 15.21 20.63 17.23
C SER A 586 14.98 19.16 16.87
N GLY A 587 16.07 18.37 16.86
CA GLY A 587 16.08 17.01 16.33
C GLY A 587 15.67 16.97 14.86
N ASN A 588 14.58 16.26 14.58
CA ASN A 588 13.95 16.13 13.27
C ASN A 588 12.72 17.05 13.08
N LYS A 589 12.67 18.17 13.81
CA LYS A 589 11.63 19.21 13.75
C LYS A 589 12.25 20.58 13.48
N TYR A 590 11.52 21.46 12.80
CA TYR A 590 11.82 22.89 12.85
C TYR A 590 11.18 23.50 14.10
N SER A 591 11.78 24.57 14.63
CA SER A 591 11.36 25.20 15.88
C SER A 591 11.40 26.72 15.81
N VAL A 592 10.45 27.37 16.50
CA VAL A 592 10.50 28.81 16.79
C VAL A 592 10.37 29.03 18.29
N ARG A 593 11.32 29.79 18.84
CA ARG A 593 11.18 30.45 20.13
C ARG A 593 10.93 31.93 19.88
N LEU A 594 9.90 32.48 20.49
CA LEU A 594 9.46 33.86 20.28
C LEU A 594 9.14 34.49 21.63
N ARG A 595 9.87 35.54 21.99
CA ARG A 595 9.63 36.30 23.21
C ARG A 595 8.45 37.25 22.99
N THR A 596 7.63 37.33 24.01
CA THR A 596 6.47 38.20 24.20
C THR A 596 6.35 38.49 25.70
N THR A 597 5.47 39.40 26.08
CA THR A 597 5.09 39.67 27.48
C THR A 597 4.56 38.44 28.25
N GLU A 598 4.09 37.39 27.56
CA GLU A 598 3.53 36.15 28.17
C GLU A 598 4.46 34.91 28.07
N THR A 599 5.68 35.08 27.55
CA THR A 599 6.70 34.02 27.43
C THR A 599 7.95 34.37 28.23
N ASN A 600 8.81 33.39 28.55
CA ASN A 600 10.07 33.68 29.23
C ASN A 600 11.08 34.42 28.32
N ASN A 601 12.17 34.94 28.90
CA ASN A 601 13.25 35.62 28.15
C ASN A 601 13.89 34.76 27.03
N ASN A 602 13.71 33.43 27.12
CA ASN A 602 14.20 32.47 26.14
C ASN A 602 13.18 32.20 25.01
N GLY A 603 12.04 32.91 25.00
CA GLY A 603 10.97 32.74 24.03
C GLY A 603 10.25 31.38 24.11
N GLN A 604 10.15 30.80 25.30
CA GLN A 604 9.42 29.54 25.55
C GLN A 604 8.00 29.80 26.11
N PRO A 605 7.01 28.94 25.79
CA PRO A 605 7.12 27.66 25.06
C PRO A 605 7.48 27.82 23.58
N GLU A 606 8.23 26.85 23.04
CA GLU A 606 8.60 26.83 21.62
C GLU A 606 7.49 26.24 20.75
N LEU A 607 7.24 26.83 19.58
CA LEU A 607 6.44 26.18 18.54
C LEU A 607 7.33 25.19 17.78
N LEU A 608 6.84 23.98 17.57
CA LEU A 608 7.50 22.91 16.84
C LEU A 608 6.65 22.48 15.65
N THR A 609 7.28 22.02 14.58
CA THR A 609 6.62 21.23 13.52
C THR A 609 6.43 19.77 13.95
N PHE A 610 5.66 18.97 13.20
CA PHE A 610 5.63 17.51 13.40
C PHE A 610 7.02 16.86 13.28
N SER A 611 7.17 15.68 13.90
CA SER A 611 8.42 14.92 13.91
C SER A 611 8.66 14.24 12.56
N GLY A 612 9.84 14.45 11.98
CA GLY A 612 10.28 13.80 10.73
C GLY A 612 10.20 14.67 9.49
N LEU A 613 9.78 15.95 9.62
CA LEU A 613 9.68 16.92 8.53
C LEU A 613 11.03 17.56 8.14
N VAL A 614 12.01 17.51 9.04
CA VAL A 614 13.40 17.87 8.71
C VAL A 614 14.01 16.70 7.95
N ASP A 615 14.45 16.95 6.73
CA ASP A 615 15.25 16.03 5.92
C ASP A 615 16.66 16.61 5.68
N THR A 616 17.46 15.98 4.82
CA THR A 616 18.78 16.50 4.38
C THR A 616 18.73 17.04 2.94
N THR A 617 17.57 17.50 2.49
CA THR A 617 17.34 18.14 1.18
C THR A 617 17.02 19.63 1.37
N LEU A 618 16.65 20.36 0.32
CA LEU A 618 16.31 21.78 0.43
C LEU A 618 14.86 21.94 0.88
N SER A 619 14.66 22.34 2.14
CA SER A 619 13.36 22.74 2.67
C SER A 619 13.14 24.25 2.54
N HIS A 620 11.93 24.66 2.19
CA HIS A 620 11.42 26.03 2.41
C HIS A 620 10.60 26.03 3.70
N ILE A 621 10.91 26.94 4.63
CA ILE A 621 10.24 27.04 5.93
C ILE A 621 9.74 28.47 6.15
N VAL A 622 8.52 28.60 6.67
CA VAL A 622 7.91 29.89 6.99
C VAL A 622 7.21 29.82 8.34
N PHE A 623 7.52 30.74 9.24
CA PHE A 623 6.76 30.98 10.45
C PHE A 623 6.07 32.34 10.35
N VAL A 624 4.79 32.43 10.72
CA VAL A 624 4.02 33.68 10.79
C VAL A 624 3.41 33.83 12.18
N ARG A 625 3.28 35.07 12.66
CA ARG A 625 2.41 35.45 13.78
C ARG A 625 1.72 36.77 13.48
N ASP A 626 0.39 36.79 13.63
CA ASP A 626 -0.42 38.00 13.49
C ASP A 626 -0.47 38.85 14.77
N SER A 627 -1.05 40.06 14.67
CA SER A 627 -1.16 41.03 15.76
C SER A 627 -2.04 40.57 16.93
N MET A 628 -2.88 39.56 16.71
CA MET A 628 -3.72 38.89 17.71
C MET A 628 -3.01 37.69 18.36
N GLY A 629 -1.79 37.37 17.92
CA GLY A 629 -0.97 36.28 18.43
C GLY A 629 -1.25 34.91 17.81
N SER A 630 -2.06 34.82 16.75
CA SER A 630 -2.22 33.57 15.99
C SER A 630 -0.92 33.27 15.24
N ALA A 631 -0.28 32.14 15.56
CA ALA A 631 1.00 31.75 14.98
C ALA A 631 0.88 30.44 14.20
N LYS A 632 1.56 30.36 13.06
CA LYS A 632 1.57 29.19 12.17
C LYS A 632 2.97 28.89 11.64
N PHE A 633 3.26 27.62 11.42
CA PHE A 633 4.50 27.12 10.86
C PHE A 633 4.20 26.31 9.59
N TYR A 634 4.88 26.65 8.50
CA TYR A 634 4.78 25.98 7.21
C TYR A 634 6.11 25.35 6.80
N VAL A 635 6.05 24.18 6.16
CA VAL A 635 7.19 23.53 5.50
C VAL A 635 6.77 23.17 4.07
N ASN A 636 7.56 23.58 3.08
CA ASN A 636 7.34 23.31 1.65
C ASN A 636 5.93 23.67 1.12
N GLY A 637 5.29 24.68 1.73
CA GLY A 637 3.95 25.18 1.40
C GLY A 637 2.80 24.61 2.24
N PHE A 638 3.04 23.57 3.06
CA PHE A 638 2.01 22.94 3.90
C PHE A 638 2.06 23.47 5.34
N GLU A 639 0.91 23.61 5.99
CA GLU A 639 0.82 24.03 7.40
C GLU A 639 1.09 22.83 8.33
N GLU A 640 2.18 22.91 9.09
CA GLU A 640 2.71 21.80 9.92
C GLU A 640 2.50 22.00 11.41
N SER A 641 2.21 23.23 11.85
CA SER A 641 1.69 23.50 13.19
C SER A 641 1.09 24.89 13.30
N SER A 642 0.17 25.06 14.25
CA SER A 642 -0.43 26.35 14.58
C SER A 642 -0.78 26.43 16.07
N GLN A 643 -0.56 27.58 16.70
CA GLN A 643 -0.93 27.85 18.09
C GLN A 643 -1.12 29.35 18.32
N THR A 644 -1.79 29.75 19.41
CA THR A 644 -1.74 31.14 19.87
C THR A 644 -0.48 31.36 20.71
N ILE A 645 0.39 32.27 20.29
CA ILE A 645 1.48 32.81 21.11
C ILE A 645 0.98 34.15 21.66
N ALA A 646 0.46 34.13 22.89
CA ALA A 646 -0.14 35.29 23.56
C ALA A 646 0.87 36.42 23.86
N GLY A 647 0.37 37.54 24.38
CA GLY A 647 1.18 38.70 24.72
C GLY A 647 1.58 39.57 23.51
N ASP A 648 2.54 40.45 23.74
CA ASP A 648 3.05 41.39 22.76
C ASP A 648 4.57 41.54 22.85
N PHE A 649 5.17 42.25 21.90
CA PHE A 649 6.63 42.40 21.79
C PHE A 649 7.21 43.58 22.62
N SER A 650 6.43 44.28 23.45
CA SER A 650 6.92 45.45 24.21
C SER A 650 8.06 45.14 25.20
N ASN A 651 8.29 43.86 25.52
CA ASN A 651 9.42 43.39 26.34
C ASN A 651 10.66 42.95 25.54
N TRP A 652 10.69 43.19 24.23
CA TRP A 652 11.88 42.95 23.40
C TRP A 652 13.03 43.89 23.79
N ASP A 653 14.25 43.48 23.45
CA ASP A 653 15.47 44.27 23.66
C ASP A 653 16.12 44.60 22.31
N SER A 654 16.26 45.88 21.97
CA SER A 654 16.83 46.30 20.68
C SER A 654 18.36 46.17 20.61
N THR A 655 19.03 45.92 21.75
CA THR A 655 20.49 45.80 21.83
C THR A 655 21.02 44.42 21.44
N TYR A 656 20.14 43.43 21.27
CA TYR A 656 20.49 42.07 20.87
C TYR A 656 21.02 42.02 19.42
N SER A 657 21.81 41.00 19.08
CA SER A 657 22.32 40.81 17.72
C SER A 657 21.32 40.04 16.85
N PHE A 658 21.20 40.40 15.58
CA PHE A 658 20.46 39.65 14.57
C PHE A 658 21.44 38.82 13.72
N GLY A 659 21.09 37.59 13.35
CA GLY A 659 21.93 36.68 12.57
C GLY A 659 21.24 35.37 12.21
#